data_AF-A0A1V5E2G0-F1
#
_entry.id   AF-A0A1V5E2G0-F1
#
_cell.length_a   1.000
_cell.length_b   1.000
_cell.length_c   1.000
_cell.angle_alpha   90.00
_cell.angle_beta   90.00
_cell.angle_gamma   90.00
#
_symmetry.space_group_name_H-M   'P 1'
#
loop_
_entity.id
_entity.type
_entity.pdbx_description
1 polymer ?
#
loop_
_entity_poly.entity_id
_entity_poly.type
_entity_poly.pdbx_seq_one_letter_code
_entity_poly.pdbx_strand_id
1 'polypeptide(L)'
;MKFFSPNILMFLSLLTTINAAGDSVTGTYYQPELTRNADRKAITAEVEQAVAEYQQRRQGIDTTISGIATITDFPSDGVAQRGKVTTQLVAYLKQLTTSTEADAPLHARQAALELRAMLEYFAEIRDYVKFRQTNGEEKVISIKDFAAVGDGIHDDTPAFAQAFATAAKISGRVKIIIPAGKYRLGTTATGKEPTEEYGRLIKYQSKAWAPETHLPKLKNISNLTIAGEPGATLLASDPTKGIFMLDGCKFVTIRQLDFDYLNLPFTQGTITATDIKNNTIEWQLEHGYPPPSAPWFISAMQPLATIHDPVTGKQFFQAGDKWMSGVVPHGKGRYTFHLRRSSVKPLLEGIATGRKLVLMARRDGIFTCIVGHANCRHLTLEKLSVHSAPGWTFCGYRPYALNLVDCRIEAPASQPGRLLCSNGDGCQVNTPEIGAYVANNSFSRLGDDFFMSCIGGKDLREVAPDGMSIVTDNIACRPGLPISIVDGTNGYIKAESIVTATRQQPDGSTRISLSSPIGSVNSLQSIGSKSLTFFEHMEHATGGMKVAVLPDLVLTRSMHGSGTIVTGNIFRQGRNGGIMSRISNAIISDNILENIKCGMEISMLAGGWKELNPPHSVTVNGNRFSGNGSDLKIFYRIGDRIADSRPIRDLLISNNQFRPGSISMIFNCRDVLLRNNHIDSSAPWELRHAGPVTLSDNTFTQPQKQAIKVMDHCDMIKMNNNHFGTDPDQTPSAESKH
;
A
#
# COMPACT_ATOMS: atom_id res chain seq x y z
N MET A 1 54.00 28.07 -43.51
CA MET A 1 52.92 28.91 -42.94
C MET A 1 52.64 28.43 -41.52
N LYS A 2 52.46 29.37 -40.58
CA LYS A 2 52.61 29.21 -39.12
C LYS A 2 51.27 28.89 -38.40
N PHE A 3 51.39 28.01 -37.39
CA PHE A 3 50.82 28.03 -36.01
C PHE A 3 49.30 27.97 -35.69
N PHE A 4 49.08 27.42 -34.48
CA PHE A 4 47.90 27.04 -33.68
C PHE A 4 46.86 28.13 -33.33
N SER A 5 45.67 27.63 -32.89
CA SER A 5 44.71 28.13 -31.84
C SER A 5 43.28 28.58 -32.29
N PRO A 6 42.25 28.56 -31.39
CA PRO A 6 40.89 28.04 -31.59
C PRO A 6 39.74 29.08 -31.39
N ASN A 7 38.46 28.66 -31.50
CA ASN A 7 37.22 29.25 -30.92
C ASN A 7 36.10 28.18 -31.05
N ILE A 8 35.34 27.66 -30.07
CA ILE A 8 34.62 28.18 -28.89
C ILE A 8 33.65 29.32 -29.23
N LEU A 9 32.34 29.02 -29.31
CA LEU A 9 31.22 29.90 -28.94
C LEU A 9 29.96 29.03 -28.68
N MET A 10 29.65 28.77 -27.41
CA MET A 10 28.51 29.31 -26.64
C MET A 10 27.11 28.77 -27.01
N PHE A 11 26.69 27.69 -26.33
CA PHE A 11 25.28 27.44 -25.99
C PHE A 11 25.09 27.80 -24.51
N LEU A 12 24.51 28.98 -24.25
CA LEU A 12 24.07 29.40 -22.93
C LEU A 12 22.58 29.04 -22.80
N SER A 13 22.29 27.93 -22.12
CA SER A 13 20.96 27.67 -21.59
C SER A 13 20.69 28.65 -20.45
N LEU A 14 19.61 29.42 -20.56
CA LEU A 14 19.14 30.33 -19.52
C LEU A 14 18.76 29.50 -18.26
N LEU A 15 19.65 29.47 -17.27
CA LEU A 15 19.38 28.92 -15.94
C LEU A 15 18.59 29.95 -15.13
N THR A 16 17.27 29.88 -15.13
CA THR A 16 16.44 30.59 -14.15
C THR A 16 16.44 29.81 -12.84
N THR A 17 17.38 30.15 -11.95
CA THR A 17 17.38 29.67 -10.56
C THR A 17 16.50 30.63 -9.75
N ILE A 18 15.32 30.18 -9.31
CA ILE A 18 14.51 30.95 -8.35
C ILE A 18 15.06 30.64 -6.96
N ASN A 19 15.89 31.53 -6.41
CA ASN A 19 16.30 31.47 -5.01
C ASN A 19 15.23 32.12 -4.12
N ALA A 20 14.50 31.33 -3.34
CA ALA A 20 13.80 31.83 -2.17
C ALA A 20 14.79 31.87 -1.00
N ALA A 21 15.29 33.07 -0.66
CA ALA A 21 16.15 33.28 0.49
C ALA A 21 15.30 33.30 1.78
N GLY A 22 15.58 32.37 2.68
CA GLY A 22 15.05 32.29 4.05
C GLY A 22 15.84 31.22 4.80
N ASP A 23 16.25 31.52 6.02
CA ASP A 23 17.27 30.81 6.82
C ASP A 23 17.20 29.27 6.75
N SER A 24 18.38 28.66 6.59
CA SER A 24 18.59 27.25 6.33
C SER A 24 18.11 26.35 7.47
N VAL A 25 16.86 25.90 7.41
CA VAL A 25 16.50 24.60 7.97
C VAL A 25 16.87 23.57 6.91
N THR A 26 18.04 22.95 7.04
CA THR A 26 18.40 21.79 6.22
C THR A 26 17.34 20.72 6.47
N GLY A 27 16.46 20.47 5.50
CA GLY A 27 15.35 19.52 5.63
C GLY A 27 15.84 18.08 5.68
N THR A 28 16.54 17.70 6.76
CA THR A 28 17.00 16.34 7.02
C THR A 28 15.84 15.45 7.50
N TYR A 29 16.06 14.14 7.55
CA TYR A 29 15.13 13.25 8.24
C TYR A 29 15.52 12.99 9.69
N TYR A 30 16.83 13.03 9.98
CA TYR A 30 17.38 12.81 11.30
C TYR A 30 17.62 14.14 12.01
N GLN A 31 17.45 14.15 13.34
CA GLN A 31 17.76 15.32 14.15
C GLN A 31 19.26 15.67 14.05
N PRO A 32 19.63 16.96 14.08
CA PRO A 32 21.03 17.40 13.94
C PRO A 32 22.00 16.80 14.96
N GLU A 33 21.53 16.48 16.16
CA GLU A 33 22.38 15.84 17.17
C GLU A 33 22.74 14.41 16.78
N LEU A 34 21.77 13.65 16.29
CA LEU A 34 21.98 12.27 15.85
C LEU A 34 22.93 12.20 14.64
N THR A 35 22.84 13.16 13.72
CA THR A 35 23.75 13.23 12.55
C THR A 35 25.18 13.61 12.94
N ARG A 36 25.37 14.45 13.97
CA ARG A 36 26.69 14.81 14.51
C ARG A 36 27.34 13.66 15.26
N ASN A 37 26.55 12.90 16.03
CA ASN A 37 27.04 11.82 16.89
C ASN A 37 27.16 10.48 16.16
N ALA A 38 26.75 10.39 14.89
CA ALA A 38 26.85 9.17 14.10
C ALA A 38 28.32 8.74 13.92
N ASP A 39 28.62 7.48 14.23
CA ASP A 39 29.93 6.89 13.94
C ASP A 39 30.09 6.67 12.42
N ARG A 40 30.53 7.72 11.74
CA ARG A 40 30.72 7.73 10.29
C ARG A 40 31.69 6.64 9.83
N LYS A 41 32.71 6.32 10.62
CA LYS A 41 33.72 5.31 10.23
C LYS A 41 33.11 3.92 10.26
N ALA A 42 32.37 3.58 11.32
CA ALA A 42 31.65 2.31 11.41
C ALA A 42 30.60 2.18 10.30
N ILE A 43 29.81 3.22 10.06
CA ILE A 43 28.80 3.25 9.00
C ILE A 43 29.45 3.03 7.62
N THR A 44 30.54 3.72 7.31
CA THR A 44 31.24 3.54 6.03
C THR A 44 31.73 2.10 5.87
N ALA A 45 32.31 1.50 6.92
CA ALA A 45 32.76 0.11 6.87
C ALA A 45 31.59 -0.87 6.63
N GLU A 46 30.43 -0.67 7.28
CA GLU A 46 29.23 -1.47 7.07
C GLU A 46 28.73 -1.38 5.62
N VAL A 47 28.72 -0.16 5.06
CA VAL A 47 28.29 0.10 3.68
C VAL A 47 29.24 -0.53 2.67
N GLU A 48 30.54 -0.35 2.83
CA GLU A 48 31.57 -0.94 1.98
C GLU A 48 31.48 -2.47 1.98
N GLN A 49 31.24 -3.07 3.14
CA GLN A 49 31.05 -4.51 3.27
C GLN A 49 29.80 -4.99 2.51
N ALA A 50 28.66 -4.31 2.64
CA ALA A 50 27.43 -4.68 1.92
C ALA A 50 27.62 -4.58 0.39
N VAL A 51 28.32 -3.55 -0.08
CA VAL A 51 28.65 -3.41 -1.51
C VAL A 51 29.59 -4.52 -1.98
N ALA A 52 30.62 -4.88 -1.19
CA ALA A 52 31.53 -5.97 -1.51
C ALA A 52 30.79 -7.33 -1.59
N GLU A 53 29.87 -7.60 -0.65
CA GLU A 53 29.01 -8.79 -0.67
C GLU A 53 28.15 -8.85 -1.95
N TYR A 54 27.60 -7.73 -2.39
CA TYR A 54 26.88 -7.65 -3.67
C TYR A 54 27.79 -7.97 -4.86
N GLN A 55 28.98 -7.38 -4.93
CA GLN A 55 29.90 -7.63 -6.05
C GLN A 55 30.29 -9.12 -6.13
N GLN A 56 30.54 -9.76 -4.99
CA GLN A 56 30.87 -11.19 -4.94
C GLN A 56 29.71 -12.09 -5.41
N ARG A 57 28.46 -11.68 -5.19
CA ARG A 57 27.27 -12.50 -5.48
C ARG A 57 26.59 -12.17 -6.79
N ARG A 58 26.96 -11.07 -7.46
CA ARG A 58 26.28 -10.54 -8.65
C ARG A 58 26.09 -11.58 -9.77
N GLN A 59 27.14 -12.28 -10.16
CA GLN A 59 27.03 -13.31 -11.21
C GLN A 59 26.09 -14.47 -10.81
N GLY A 60 26.07 -14.81 -9.52
CA GLY A 60 25.14 -15.78 -8.96
C GLY A 60 23.68 -15.32 -9.02
N ILE A 61 23.42 -14.01 -8.89
CA ILE A 61 22.09 -13.41 -9.05
C ILE A 61 21.62 -13.57 -10.50
N ASP A 62 22.46 -13.23 -11.49
CA ASP A 62 22.10 -13.34 -12.91
C ASP A 62 21.82 -14.81 -13.31
N THR A 63 22.61 -15.75 -12.77
CA THR A 63 22.38 -17.18 -12.92
C THR A 63 21.07 -17.62 -12.27
N THR A 64 20.75 -17.07 -11.10
CA THR A 64 19.49 -17.36 -10.37
C THR A 64 18.27 -16.85 -11.14
N ILE A 65 18.34 -15.64 -11.69
CA ILE A 65 17.28 -15.05 -12.54
C ILE A 65 17.07 -15.92 -13.79
N SER A 66 18.14 -16.34 -14.44
CA SER A 66 18.06 -17.23 -15.60
C SER A 66 17.48 -18.60 -15.24
N GLY A 67 17.85 -19.15 -14.08
CA GLY A 67 17.36 -20.42 -13.58
C GLY A 67 15.87 -20.39 -13.25
N ILE A 68 15.39 -19.37 -12.53
CA ILE A 68 13.96 -19.27 -12.17
C ILE A 68 13.09 -19.05 -13.41
N ALA A 69 13.60 -18.39 -14.46
CA ALA A 69 12.88 -18.21 -15.73
C ALA A 69 12.55 -19.54 -16.44
N THR A 70 13.20 -20.65 -16.07
CA THR A 70 12.87 -21.99 -16.59
C THR A 70 11.67 -22.64 -15.89
N ILE A 71 11.21 -22.08 -14.76
CA ILE A 71 10.10 -22.60 -13.96
C ILE A 71 8.82 -21.85 -14.36
N THR A 72 8.03 -22.45 -15.25
CA THR A 72 6.90 -21.79 -15.93
C THR A 72 5.67 -21.54 -15.05
N ASP A 73 5.57 -22.18 -13.89
CA ASP A 73 4.50 -22.03 -12.90
C ASP A 73 4.89 -21.08 -11.76
N PHE A 74 5.90 -20.23 -11.97
CA PHE A 74 6.34 -19.20 -11.03
C PHE A 74 6.50 -17.85 -11.76
N PRO A 75 6.13 -16.71 -11.14
CA PRO A 75 6.25 -15.39 -11.75
C PRO A 75 7.71 -14.89 -11.78
N SER A 76 8.52 -15.45 -12.69
CA SER A 76 9.95 -15.16 -12.81
C SER A 76 10.27 -13.71 -13.17
N ASP A 77 9.39 -13.02 -13.88
CA ASP A 77 9.56 -11.61 -14.25
C ASP A 77 9.68 -10.70 -13.03
N GLY A 78 8.94 -10.99 -11.95
CA GLY A 78 9.08 -10.29 -10.68
C GLY A 78 10.47 -10.42 -10.08
N VAL A 79 11.12 -11.59 -10.25
CA VAL A 79 12.51 -11.82 -9.81
C VAL A 79 13.48 -10.99 -10.64
N ALA A 80 13.30 -10.96 -11.97
CA ALA A 80 14.14 -10.18 -12.87
C ALA A 80 14.03 -8.66 -12.58
N GLN A 81 12.82 -8.16 -12.34
CA GLN A 81 12.58 -6.76 -11.97
C GLN A 81 13.20 -6.41 -10.61
N ARG A 82 13.15 -7.32 -9.63
CA ARG A 82 13.89 -7.16 -8.37
C ARG A 82 15.40 -7.05 -8.59
N GLY A 83 15.97 -7.70 -9.61
CA GLY A 83 17.38 -7.52 -9.99
C GLY A 83 17.69 -6.09 -10.45
N LYS A 84 16.77 -5.45 -11.17
CA LYS A 84 16.87 -4.04 -11.56
C LYS A 84 16.78 -3.12 -10.33
N VAL A 85 15.84 -3.38 -9.43
CA VAL A 85 15.73 -2.66 -8.14
C VAL A 85 17.03 -2.77 -7.34
N THR A 86 17.64 -3.96 -7.25
CA THR A 86 18.92 -4.13 -6.54
C THR A 86 20.03 -3.32 -7.19
N THR A 87 20.05 -3.24 -8.52
CA THR A 87 21.02 -2.39 -9.25
C THR A 87 20.79 -0.90 -8.97
N GLN A 88 19.52 -0.46 -8.91
CA GLN A 88 19.13 0.90 -8.54
C GLN A 88 19.56 1.24 -7.11
N LEU A 89 19.31 0.33 -6.16
CA LEU A 89 19.72 0.48 -4.76
C LEU A 89 21.24 0.62 -4.60
N VAL A 90 22.03 -0.12 -5.38
CA VAL A 90 23.50 0.04 -5.39
C VAL A 90 23.92 1.39 -5.96
N ALA A 91 23.22 1.92 -6.97
CA ALA A 91 23.47 3.27 -7.48
C ALA A 91 23.11 4.35 -6.45
N TYR A 92 21.98 4.21 -5.77
CA TYR A 92 21.57 5.07 -4.67
C TYR A 92 22.58 5.08 -3.51
N LEU A 93 23.08 3.90 -3.11
CA LEU A 93 24.16 3.79 -2.13
C LEU A 93 25.41 4.58 -2.53
N LYS A 94 25.83 4.48 -3.80
CA LYS A 94 26.98 5.26 -4.29
C LYS A 94 26.74 6.76 -4.18
N GLN A 95 25.55 7.23 -4.58
CA GLN A 95 25.17 8.64 -4.44
C GLN A 95 25.25 9.10 -2.99
N LEU A 96 24.73 8.31 -2.05
CA LEU A 96 24.78 8.62 -0.62
C LEU A 96 26.22 8.70 -0.08
N THR A 97 27.10 7.79 -0.50
CA THR A 97 28.51 7.80 -0.05
C THR A 97 29.31 9.00 -0.56
N THR A 98 28.86 9.61 -1.66
CA THR A 98 29.48 10.84 -2.22
C THR A 98 28.76 12.12 -1.78
N SER A 99 27.66 12.01 -1.05
CA SER A 99 26.84 13.15 -0.65
C SER A 99 27.51 13.95 0.48
N THR A 100 27.41 15.27 0.41
CA THR A 100 27.87 16.18 1.46
C THR A 100 26.83 16.42 2.56
N GLU A 101 25.64 15.83 2.43
CA GLU A 101 24.55 15.99 3.38
C GLU A 101 24.90 15.40 4.75
N ALA A 102 24.51 16.10 5.82
CA ALA A 102 24.83 15.69 7.18
C ALA A 102 24.25 14.32 7.55
N ASP A 103 23.05 13.99 7.03
CA ASP A 103 22.34 12.74 7.32
C ASP A 103 22.58 11.60 6.31
N ALA A 104 23.33 11.84 5.23
CA ALA A 104 23.58 10.83 4.19
C ALA A 104 24.17 9.51 4.72
N PRO A 105 25.12 9.49 5.68
CA PRO A 105 25.62 8.23 6.24
C PRO A 105 24.52 7.36 6.88
N LEU A 106 23.56 7.98 7.57
CA LEU A 106 22.46 7.23 8.23
C LEU A 106 21.50 6.62 7.19
N HIS A 107 21.27 7.33 6.07
CA HIS A 107 20.57 6.75 4.92
C HIS A 107 21.36 5.62 4.26
N ALA A 108 22.68 5.76 4.13
CA ALA A 108 23.53 4.73 3.54
C ALA A 108 23.52 3.44 4.37
N ARG A 109 23.53 3.56 5.71
CA ARG A 109 23.38 2.40 6.60
C ARG A 109 22.05 1.67 6.37
N GLN A 110 20.94 2.39 6.25
CA GLN A 110 19.65 1.78 5.93
C GLN A 110 19.69 1.06 4.57
N ALA A 111 20.19 1.73 3.54
CA ALA A 111 20.24 1.16 2.20
C ALA A 111 21.17 -0.08 2.13
N ALA A 112 22.21 -0.15 2.96
CA ALA A 112 23.07 -1.32 3.09
C ALA A 112 22.34 -2.52 3.72
N LEU A 113 21.48 -2.27 4.73
CA LEU A 113 20.61 -3.29 5.32
C LEU A 113 19.62 -3.84 4.28
N GLU A 114 18.99 -2.95 3.51
CA GLU A 114 18.05 -3.31 2.45
C GLU A 114 18.74 -4.10 1.32
N LEU A 115 19.98 -3.75 0.98
CA LEU A 115 20.78 -4.47 -0.01
C LEU A 115 21.02 -5.92 0.43
N ARG A 116 21.41 -6.14 1.70
CA ARG A 116 21.59 -7.48 2.25
C ARG A 116 20.30 -8.30 2.22
N ALA A 117 19.16 -7.70 2.58
CA ALA A 117 17.86 -8.36 2.47
C ALA A 117 17.54 -8.79 1.03
N MET A 118 17.87 -7.96 0.03
CA MET A 118 17.75 -8.33 -1.38
C MET A 118 18.70 -9.48 -1.78
N LEU A 119 19.93 -9.52 -1.26
CA LEU A 119 20.86 -10.62 -1.49
C LEU A 119 20.34 -11.95 -0.91
N GLU A 120 19.72 -11.91 0.27
CA GLU A 120 19.06 -13.06 0.89
C GLU A 120 17.87 -13.55 0.08
N TYR A 121 17.08 -12.63 -0.48
CA TYR A 121 15.99 -12.96 -1.41
C TYR A 121 16.49 -13.80 -2.60
N PHE A 122 17.55 -13.38 -3.26
CA PHE A 122 18.10 -14.16 -4.38
C PHE A 122 18.70 -15.50 -3.93
N ALA A 123 19.28 -15.57 -2.73
CA ALA A 123 19.74 -16.85 -2.19
C ALA A 123 18.57 -17.83 -2.00
N GLU A 124 17.42 -17.37 -1.49
CA GLU A 124 16.23 -18.22 -1.37
C GLU A 124 15.67 -18.68 -2.72
N ILE A 125 15.61 -17.77 -3.71
CA ILE A 125 15.16 -18.15 -5.06
C ILE A 125 16.10 -19.17 -5.68
N ARG A 126 17.42 -19.00 -5.52
CA ARG A 126 18.42 -19.97 -5.99
C ARG A 126 18.19 -21.35 -5.35
N ASP A 127 17.92 -21.39 -4.06
CA ASP A 127 17.68 -22.65 -3.36
C ASP A 127 16.36 -23.30 -3.81
N TYR A 128 15.34 -22.50 -4.15
CA TYR A 128 14.11 -22.98 -4.78
C TYR A 128 14.34 -23.53 -6.20
N VAL A 129 15.16 -22.86 -7.02
CA VAL A 129 15.54 -23.38 -8.35
C VAL A 129 16.17 -24.76 -8.21
N LYS A 130 17.11 -24.94 -7.27
CA LYS A 130 17.72 -26.25 -6.99
C LYS A 130 16.69 -27.28 -6.52
N PHE A 131 15.79 -26.89 -5.62
CA PHE A 131 14.70 -27.76 -5.16
C PHE A 131 13.82 -28.23 -6.34
N ARG A 132 13.45 -27.33 -7.26
CA ARG A 132 12.63 -27.65 -8.43
C ARG A 132 13.34 -28.57 -9.43
N GLN A 133 14.66 -28.47 -9.54
CA GLN A 133 15.46 -29.38 -10.35
C GLN A 133 15.50 -30.81 -9.77
N THR A 134 15.52 -30.95 -8.44
CA THR A 134 15.56 -32.27 -7.77
C THR A 134 14.18 -32.85 -7.47
N ASN A 135 13.13 -32.04 -7.52
CA ASN A 135 11.73 -32.42 -7.24
C ASN A 135 10.83 -32.07 -8.44
N GLY A 136 11.10 -32.69 -9.59
CA GLY A 136 10.37 -32.44 -10.83
C GLY A 136 8.93 -32.97 -10.81
N GLU A 137 8.70 -34.10 -10.15
CA GLU A 137 7.37 -34.72 -10.03
C GLU A 137 6.45 -33.94 -9.08
N GLU A 138 5.19 -33.77 -9.49
CA GLU A 138 4.15 -33.11 -8.71
C GLU A 138 3.03 -34.09 -8.40
N LYS A 139 2.74 -34.31 -7.12
CA LYS A 139 1.63 -35.17 -6.71
C LYS A 139 0.31 -34.41 -6.85
N VAL A 140 -0.62 -34.97 -7.62
CA VAL A 140 -1.92 -34.35 -7.90
C VAL A 140 -3.02 -35.04 -7.10
N ILE A 141 -3.89 -34.26 -6.46
CA ILE A 141 -5.13 -34.72 -5.83
C ILE A 141 -6.30 -33.83 -6.28
N SER A 142 -7.50 -34.38 -6.40
CA SER A 142 -8.71 -33.62 -6.74
C SER A 142 -9.57 -33.42 -5.50
N ILE A 143 -10.24 -32.27 -5.37
CA ILE A 143 -11.26 -32.11 -4.31
C ILE A 143 -12.44 -33.07 -4.48
N LYS A 144 -12.64 -33.63 -5.68
CA LYS A 144 -13.68 -34.64 -5.95
C LYS A 144 -13.37 -35.98 -5.26
N ASP A 145 -12.10 -36.26 -5.02
CA ASP A 145 -11.67 -37.45 -4.25
C ASP A 145 -12.15 -37.38 -2.79
N PHE A 146 -12.54 -36.18 -2.33
CA PHE A 146 -13.05 -35.88 -1.00
C PHE A 146 -14.54 -35.50 -1.00
N ALA A 147 -15.28 -35.96 -2.02
CA ALA A 147 -16.74 -35.81 -2.16
C ALA A 147 -17.26 -34.38 -2.39
N ALA A 148 -16.45 -33.46 -2.93
CA ALA A 148 -16.95 -32.15 -3.37
C ALA A 148 -17.96 -32.29 -4.53
N VAL A 149 -19.13 -31.65 -4.44
CA VAL A 149 -20.21 -31.72 -5.44
C VAL A 149 -20.10 -30.60 -6.47
N GLY A 150 -19.89 -29.35 -6.05
CA GLY A 150 -19.68 -28.22 -6.97
C GLY A 150 -20.92 -27.77 -7.74
N ASP A 151 -22.12 -27.89 -7.16
CA ASP A 151 -23.40 -27.47 -7.75
C ASP A 151 -23.94 -26.11 -7.26
N GLY A 152 -23.24 -25.48 -6.33
CA GLY A 152 -23.59 -24.19 -5.71
C GLY A 152 -24.61 -24.30 -4.57
N ILE A 153 -25.03 -25.53 -4.21
CA ILE A 153 -26.06 -25.80 -3.20
C ILE A 153 -25.48 -26.60 -2.04
N HIS A 154 -24.75 -27.68 -2.33
CA HIS A 154 -24.12 -28.51 -1.31
C HIS A 154 -23.00 -27.75 -0.59
N ASP A 155 -22.83 -28.00 0.72
CA ASP A 155 -21.69 -27.46 1.45
C ASP A 155 -20.43 -28.29 1.13
N ASP A 156 -19.54 -27.70 0.34
CA ASP A 156 -18.28 -28.31 -0.08
C ASP A 156 -17.13 -28.06 0.91
N THR A 157 -17.33 -27.23 1.94
CA THR A 157 -16.27 -26.91 2.94
C THR A 157 -15.58 -28.15 3.52
N PRO A 158 -16.27 -29.25 3.89
CA PRO A 158 -15.63 -30.47 4.41
C PRO A 158 -14.67 -31.13 3.41
N ALA A 159 -14.97 -31.10 2.11
CA ALA A 159 -14.12 -31.70 1.08
C ALA A 159 -12.78 -30.95 0.96
N PHE A 160 -12.84 -29.61 0.98
CA PHE A 160 -11.64 -28.76 1.01
C PHE A 160 -10.80 -29.02 2.27
N ALA A 161 -11.43 -29.15 3.44
CA ALA A 161 -10.74 -29.43 4.69
C ALA A 161 -9.94 -30.74 4.62
N GLN A 162 -10.53 -31.79 4.07
CA GLN A 162 -9.87 -33.09 3.91
C GLN A 162 -8.75 -33.05 2.87
N ALA A 163 -8.96 -32.34 1.76
CA ALA A 163 -7.93 -32.13 0.74
C ALA A 163 -6.71 -31.40 1.31
N PHE A 164 -6.92 -30.34 2.10
CA PHE A 164 -5.84 -29.59 2.76
C PHE A 164 -5.09 -30.44 3.78
N ALA A 165 -5.81 -31.20 4.61
CA ALA A 165 -5.20 -32.11 5.57
C ALA A 165 -4.39 -33.24 4.89
N THR A 166 -4.81 -33.67 3.71
CA THR A 166 -4.08 -34.67 2.92
C THR A 166 -2.84 -34.07 2.27
N ALA A 167 -2.96 -32.88 1.66
CA ALA A 167 -1.84 -32.17 1.07
C ALA A 167 -0.73 -31.87 2.10
N ALA A 168 -1.10 -31.49 3.32
CA ALA A 168 -0.16 -31.22 4.41
C ALA A 168 0.71 -32.42 4.82
N LYS A 169 0.32 -33.65 4.45
CA LYS A 169 1.07 -34.89 4.74
C LYS A 169 2.00 -35.32 3.60
N ILE A 170 1.96 -34.64 2.47
CA ILE A 170 2.75 -34.98 1.27
C ILE A 170 4.06 -34.20 1.31
N SER A 171 5.19 -34.92 1.23
CA SER A 171 6.50 -34.31 1.00
C SER A 171 6.70 -34.00 -0.49
N GLY A 172 7.50 -32.97 -0.80
CA GLY A 172 7.75 -32.55 -2.18
C GLY A 172 6.68 -31.59 -2.70
N ARG A 173 6.39 -31.64 -4.00
CA ARG A 173 5.40 -30.78 -4.66
C ARG A 173 4.03 -31.44 -4.66
N VAL A 174 3.01 -30.66 -4.32
CA VAL A 174 1.61 -31.09 -4.33
C VAL A 174 0.71 -30.09 -5.05
N LYS A 175 -0.22 -30.61 -5.84
CA LYS A 175 -1.27 -29.83 -6.51
C LYS A 175 -2.65 -30.35 -6.15
N ILE A 176 -3.49 -29.47 -5.63
CA ILE A 176 -4.92 -29.70 -5.44
C ILE A 176 -5.65 -29.13 -6.66
N ILE A 177 -6.40 -29.97 -7.36
CA ILE A 177 -7.24 -29.57 -8.49
C ILE A 177 -8.68 -29.36 -8.01
N ILE A 178 -9.28 -28.25 -8.44
CA ILE A 178 -10.68 -27.89 -8.23
C ILE A 178 -11.35 -27.90 -9.61
N PRO A 179 -12.05 -28.99 -9.98
CA PRO A 179 -12.71 -29.05 -11.28
C PRO A 179 -13.76 -27.95 -11.47
N ALA A 180 -14.14 -27.66 -12.71
CA ALA A 180 -15.16 -26.66 -13.00
C ALA A 180 -16.46 -26.93 -12.21
N GLY A 181 -17.08 -25.87 -11.67
CA GLY A 181 -18.25 -26.00 -10.80
C GLY A 181 -18.38 -24.83 -9.82
N LYS A 182 -19.52 -24.76 -9.15
CA LYS A 182 -19.78 -23.76 -8.11
C LYS A 182 -19.72 -24.44 -6.75
N TYR A 183 -18.74 -24.10 -5.94
CA TYR A 183 -18.54 -24.75 -4.64
C TYR A 183 -19.05 -23.83 -3.54
N ARG A 184 -20.19 -24.17 -2.95
CA ARG A 184 -20.75 -23.39 -1.84
C ARG A 184 -19.98 -23.72 -0.57
N LEU A 185 -19.52 -22.67 0.12
CA LEU A 185 -18.85 -22.79 1.40
C LEU A 185 -19.84 -22.43 2.50
N GLY A 186 -20.44 -23.45 3.12
CA GLY A 186 -21.57 -23.32 4.04
C GLY A 186 -21.19 -23.16 5.51
N THR A 187 -19.97 -23.55 5.88
CA THR A 187 -19.45 -23.48 7.25
C THR A 187 -18.21 -22.62 7.34
N THR A 188 -17.88 -22.19 8.56
CA THR A 188 -16.71 -21.36 8.87
C THR A 188 -15.77 -22.09 9.82
N ALA A 189 -14.48 -21.89 9.61
CA ALA A 189 -13.42 -22.30 10.52
C ALA A 189 -13.09 -21.15 11.47
N THR A 190 -13.02 -21.45 12.77
CA THR A 190 -12.67 -20.45 13.78
C THR A 190 -11.18 -20.12 13.75
N GLY A 191 -10.82 -18.83 13.68
CA GLY A 191 -9.43 -18.36 13.74
C GLY A 191 -8.82 -18.25 15.14
N LYS A 192 -9.40 -18.87 16.18
CA LYS A 192 -9.02 -18.68 17.60
C LYS A 192 -7.63 -19.20 17.96
N GLU A 193 -6.95 -19.88 17.04
CA GLU A 193 -5.61 -20.40 17.31
C GLU A 193 -4.56 -19.29 17.30
N PRO A 194 -3.65 -19.24 18.30
CA PRO A 194 -2.51 -18.33 18.27
C PRO A 194 -1.70 -18.49 16.98
N THR A 195 -1.13 -17.39 16.48
CA THR A 195 -0.19 -17.42 15.35
C THR A 195 1.22 -17.55 15.88
N GLU A 196 2.08 -18.33 15.24
CA GLU A 196 3.49 -18.42 15.63
C GLU A 196 4.34 -17.50 14.74
N GLU A 197 5.05 -16.55 15.35
CA GLU A 197 5.89 -15.58 14.66
C GLU A 197 7.31 -15.59 15.25
N TYR A 198 8.33 -15.86 14.42
CA TYR A 198 9.73 -15.93 14.83
C TYR A 198 9.97 -16.83 16.07
N GLY A 199 9.29 -17.98 16.11
CA GLY A 199 9.37 -18.95 17.21
C GLY A 199 8.56 -18.55 18.46
N ARG A 200 7.49 -17.74 18.30
CA ARG A 200 6.67 -17.24 19.41
C ARG A 200 5.19 -17.27 19.13
N LEU A 201 4.40 -17.72 20.10
CA LEU A 201 2.94 -17.63 20.06
C LEU A 201 2.47 -16.18 20.27
N ILE A 202 1.94 -15.57 19.21
CA ILE A 202 1.18 -14.33 19.28
C ILE A 202 -0.25 -14.67 19.68
N LYS A 203 -0.61 -14.31 20.91
CA LYS A 203 -2.00 -14.23 21.33
C LYS A 203 -2.60 -12.96 20.75
N TYR A 204 -3.69 -13.09 20.00
CA TYR A 204 -4.48 -11.95 19.56
C TYR A 204 -4.96 -11.17 20.81
N GLN A 205 -4.48 -9.94 20.99
CA GLN A 205 -4.74 -9.12 22.18
C GLN A 205 -6.22 -8.76 22.37
N SER A 206 -7.01 -8.84 21.32
CA SER A 206 -8.45 -8.72 21.42
C SER A 206 -9.11 -9.78 20.55
N LYS A 207 -10.32 -10.20 20.96
CA LYS A 207 -11.22 -11.08 20.18
C LYS A 207 -11.46 -10.57 18.74
N ALA A 208 -11.08 -9.33 18.43
CA ALA A 208 -11.24 -8.69 17.14
C ALA A 208 -10.17 -9.04 16.08
N TRP A 209 -9.13 -9.83 16.39
CA TRP A 209 -8.03 -10.11 15.44
C TRP A 209 -7.90 -11.56 14.98
N ALA A 210 -8.83 -12.44 15.35
CA ALA A 210 -8.90 -13.80 14.83
C ALA A 210 -9.80 -13.80 13.58
N PRO A 211 -9.26 -13.65 12.35
CA PRO A 211 -10.08 -13.72 11.15
C PRO A 211 -10.74 -15.10 11.08
N GLU A 212 -12.06 -15.09 10.94
CA GLU A 212 -12.80 -16.30 10.61
C GLU A 212 -12.88 -16.41 9.09
N THR A 213 -12.65 -17.62 8.59
CA THR A 213 -12.62 -17.92 7.17
C THR A 213 -13.52 -19.12 6.88
N HIS A 214 -14.01 -19.22 5.65
CA HIS A 214 -14.82 -20.36 5.26
C HIS A 214 -13.99 -21.64 5.17
N LEU A 215 -12.75 -21.55 4.67
CA LEU A 215 -11.87 -22.70 4.57
C LEU A 215 -10.91 -22.77 5.78
N PRO A 216 -10.50 -23.99 6.19
CA PRO A 216 -9.50 -24.14 7.24
C PRO A 216 -8.19 -23.43 6.89
N LYS A 217 -7.58 -22.85 7.92
CA LYS A 217 -6.28 -22.18 7.82
C LYS A 217 -5.19 -23.15 7.34
N LEU A 218 -4.47 -22.78 6.29
CA LEU A 218 -3.27 -23.48 5.82
C LEU A 218 -2.08 -23.01 6.67
N LYS A 219 -1.43 -23.94 7.38
CA LYS A 219 -0.32 -23.63 8.30
C LYS A 219 0.96 -24.36 7.90
N ASN A 220 2.07 -23.64 7.79
CA ASN A 220 3.41 -24.19 7.62
C ASN A 220 3.55 -25.17 6.43
N ILE A 221 2.74 -24.98 5.38
CA ILE A 221 2.80 -25.80 4.18
C ILE A 221 3.79 -25.20 3.18
N SER A 222 4.58 -26.05 2.53
CA SER A 222 5.49 -25.64 1.46
C SER A 222 5.16 -26.33 0.15
N ASN A 223 5.42 -25.65 -0.98
CA ASN A 223 5.35 -26.22 -2.34
C ASN A 223 3.96 -26.77 -2.74
N LEU A 224 2.91 -26.05 -2.34
CA LEU A 224 1.51 -26.40 -2.62
C LEU A 224 0.94 -25.50 -3.72
N THR A 225 0.33 -26.10 -4.74
CA THR A 225 -0.53 -25.41 -5.70
C THR A 225 -2.00 -25.76 -5.46
N ILE A 226 -2.87 -24.77 -5.35
CA ILE A 226 -4.33 -24.92 -5.39
C ILE A 226 -4.79 -24.32 -6.72
N ALA A 227 -5.29 -25.15 -7.63
CA ALA A 227 -5.61 -24.74 -9.00
C ALA A 227 -7.05 -25.10 -9.36
N GLY A 228 -7.83 -24.10 -9.74
CA GLY A 228 -9.12 -24.32 -10.39
C GLY A 228 -8.99 -24.60 -11.88
N GLU A 229 -9.97 -25.30 -12.41
CA GLU A 229 -10.26 -25.34 -13.84
C GLU A 229 -11.11 -24.11 -14.24
N PRO A 230 -11.15 -23.71 -15.53
CA PRO A 230 -12.01 -22.61 -15.95
C PRO A 230 -13.47 -22.85 -15.52
N GLY A 231 -14.07 -21.87 -14.83
CA GLY A 231 -15.43 -21.98 -14.29
C GLY A 231 -15.53 -22.59 -12.90
N ALA A 232 -14.42 -22.81 -12.19
CA ALA A 232 -14.42 -23.12 -10.76
C ALA A 232 -14.66 -21.84 -9.93
N THR A 233 -15.80 -21.77 -9.25
CA THR A 233 -16.18 -20.63 -8.40
C THR A 233 -16.35 -21.07 -6.95
N LEU A 234 -15.74 -20.36 -5.99
CA LEU A 234 -16.03 -20.52 -4.57
C LEU A 234 -17.08 -19.49 -4.14
N LEU A 235 -18.21 -19.97 -3.60
CA LEU A 235 -19.35 -19.16 -3.18
C LEU A 235 -19.46 -19.16 -1.65
N ALA A 236 -18.96 -18.08 -1.04
CA ALA A 236 -19.03 -17.88 0.41
C ALA A 236 -20.48 -17.59 0.87
N SER A 237 -20.92 -18.25 1.94
CA SER A 237 -22.29 -18.11 2.44
C SER A 237 -22.46 -16.98 3.47
N ASP A 238 -21.43 -16.72 4.28
CA ASP A 238 -21.44 -15.66 5.29
C ASP A 238 -20.69 -14.40 4.78
N PRO A 239 -21.38 -13.28 4.52
CA PRO A 239 -20.76 -12.03 4.03
C PRO A 239 -19.95 -11.29 5.09
N THR A 240 -19.68 -11.90 6.24
CA THR A 240 -18.86 -11.32 7.29
C THR A 240 -17.50 -11.99 7.44
N LYS A 241 -17.18 -12.99 6.60
CA LYS A 241 -16.01 -13.87 6.77
C LYS A 241 -15.16 -13.92 5.51
N GLY A 242 -13.85 -14.13 5.67
CA GLY A 242 -12.93 -14.39 4.55
C GLY A 242 -13.10 -15.79 3.95
N ILE A 243 -12.32 -16.13 2.93
CA ILE A 243 -12.34 -17.45 2.30
C ILE A 243 -11.07 -18.23 2.67
N PHE A 244 -9.91 -17.66 2.39
CA PHE A 244 -8.60 -18.29 2.64
C PHE A 244 -7.80 -17.57 3.73
N MET A 245 -7.14 -18.35 4.59
CA MET A 245 -6.04 -17.87 5.43
C MET A 245 -4.85 -18.82 5.34
N LEU A 246 -3.68 -18.24 5.06
CA LEU A 246 -2.38 -18.92 5.02
C LEU A 246 -1.48 -18.34 6.12
N ASP A 247 -0.66 -19.16 6.75
CA ASP A 247 0.21 -18.76 7.85
C ASP A 247 1.49 -19.59 7.84
N GLY A 248 2.66 -18.94 7.86
CA GLY A 248 3.96 -19.60 7.78
C GLY A 248 4.18 -20.45 6.52
N CYS A 249 3.40 -20.23 5.45
CA CYS A 249 3.49 -21.03 4.22
C CYS A 249 4.61 -20.55 3.29
N LYS A 250 5.21 -21.44 2.51
CA LYS A 250 6.34 -21.11 1.61
C LYS A 250 6.17 -21.69 0.20
N PHE A 251 6.35 -20.88 -0.85
CA PHE A 251 6.13 -21.30 -2.24
C PHE A 251 4.76 -21.95 -2.44
N VAL A 252 3.71 -21.21 -2.07
CA VAL A 252 2.31 -21.64 -2.27
C VAL A 252 1.69 -20.82 -3.39
N THR A 253 0.97 -21.48 -4.29
CA THR A 253 0.25 -20.84 -5.40
C THR A 253 -1.24 -21.12 -5.28
N ILE A 254 -2.08 -20.08 -5.35
CA ILE A 254 -3.53 -20.21 -5.56
C ILE A 254 -3.82 -19.60 -6.92
N ARG A 255 -4.42 -20.38 -7.82
CA ARG A 255 -4.65 -19.92 -9.19
C ARG A 255 -5.95 -20.38 -9.83
N GLN A 256 -6.41 -19.57 -10.79
CA GLN A 256 -7.50 -19.91 -11.70
C GLN A 256 -8.80 -20.25 -10.97
N LEU A 257 -9.23 -19.35 -10.08
CA LEU A 257 -10.45 -19.49 -9.28
C LEU A 257 -11.24 -18.18 -9.31
N ASP A 258 -12.56 -18.33 -9.32
CA ASP A 258 -13.49 -17.21 -9.14
C ASP A 258 -14.06 -17.21 -7.72
N PHE A 259 -14.33 -16.03 -7.18
CA PHE A 259 -14.83 -15.83 -5.82
C PHE A 259 -16.04 -14.89 -5.81
N ASP A 260 -17.13 -15.29 -5.17
CA ASP A 260 -18.28 -14.41 -4.90
C ASP A 260 -18.96 -14.83 -3.58
N TYR A 261 -19.95 -14.05 -3.15
CA TYR A 261 -20.74 -14.33 -1.96
C TYR A 261 -22.22 -14.51 -2.32
N LEU A 262 -22.88 -15.48 -1.68
CA LEU A 262 -24.32 -15.74 -1.86
C LEU A 262 -25.16 -14.54 -1.41
N ASN A 263 -24.77 -13.93 -0.30
CA ASN A 263 -25.31 -12.66 0.16
C ASN A 263 -24.25 -11.58 -0.02
N LEU A 264 -24.58 -10.46 -0.65
CA LEU A 264 -23.59 -9.42 -0.88
C LEU A 264 -23.24 -8.69 0.42
N PRO A 265 -21.96 -8.34 0.64
CA PRO A 265 -21.55 -7.55 1.80
C PRO A 265 -21.80 -6.04 1.62
N PHE A 266 -22.47 -5.64 0.55
CA PHE A 266 -22.91 -4.28 0.26
C PHE A 266 -24.30 -4.31 -0.37
N THR A 267 -24.96 -3.16 -0.36
CA THR A 267 -26.28 -2.96 -0.99
C THR A 267 -26.30 -1.66 -1.77
N GLN A 268 -27.18 -1.56 -2.77
CA GLN A 268 -27.32 -0.37 -3.60
C GLN A 268 -28.79 -0.06 -3.89
N GLY A 269 -29.03 1.20 -4.22
CA GLY A 269 -30.37 1.71 -4.46
C GLY A 269 -30.36 3.19 -4.83
N THR A 270 -31.56 3.72 -5.02
CA THR A 270 -31.76 5.07 -5.58
C THR A 270 -32.23 6.01 -4.48
N ILE A 271 -31.64 7.20 -4.41
CA ILE A 271 -32.08 8.27 -3.53
C ILE A 271 -33.39 8.84 -4.08
N THR A 272 -34.43 8.88 -3.24
CA THR A 272 -35.76 9.41 -3.63
C THR A 272 -35.97 10.82 -3.09
N ALA A 273 -35.46 11.13 -1.91
CA ALA A 273 -35.52 12.47 -1.31
C ALA A 273 -34.43 12.67 -0.26
N THR A 274 -34.26 13.91 0.19
CA THR A 274 -33.31 14.32 1.24
C THR A 274 -33.95 15.32 2.18
N ASP A 275 -33.64 15.23 3.47
CA ASP A 275 -34.02 16.23 4.48
C ASP A 275 -32.76 16.82 5.12
N ILE A 276 -32.44 18.06 4.74
CA ILE A 276 -31.26 18.79 5.23
C ILE A 276 -31.38 19.10 6.72
N LYS A 277 -32.59 19.39 7.21
CA LYS A 277 -32.79 19.76 8.62
C LYS A 277 -32.51 18.57 9.54
N ASN A 278 -32.94 17.38 9.12
CA ASN A 278 -32.80 16.17 9.91
C ASN A 278 -31.59 15.30 9.52
N ASN A 279 -30.80 15.73 8.53
CA ASN A 279 -29.68 14.97 7.96
C ASN A 279 -30.07 13.55 7.55
N THR A 280 -31.18 13.41 6.82
CA THR A 280 -31.70 12.12 6.36
C THR A 280 -31.77 12.01 4.85
N ILE A 281 -31.74 10.76 4.38
CA ILE A 281 -31.90 10.38 2.98
C ILE A 281 -33.02 9.35 2.90
N GLU A 282 -34.02 9.61 2.07
CA GLU A 282 -34.98 8.60 1.66
C GLU A 282 -34.43 7.81 0.48
N TRP A 283 -34.57 6.49 0.54
CA TRP A 283 -33.89 5.58 -0.37
C TRP A 283 -34.74 4.37 -0.72
N GLN A 284 -34.70 3.99 -2.00
CA GLN A 284 -35.36 2.82 -2.55
C GLN A 284 -34.32 1.74 -2.89
N LEU A 285 -34.46 0.57 -2.27
CA LEU A 285 -33.64 -0.60 -2.53
C LEU A 285 -33.74 -1.03 -4.00
N GLU A 286 -32.61 -1.33 -4.61
CA GLU A 286 -32.55 -1.94 -5.93
C GLU A 286 -32.84 -3.44 -5.87
N HIS A 287 -33.61 -3.95 -6.83
CA HIS A 287 -33.96 -5.37 -6.88
C HIS A 287 -32.71 -6.26 -6.98
N GLY A 288 -32.68 -7.36 -6.21
CA GLY A 288 -31.57 -8.31 -6.18
C GLY A 288 -30.47 -8.00 -5.17
N TYR A 289 -30.56 -6.89 -4.43
CA TYR A 289 -29.61 -6.54 -3.38
C TYR A 289 -30.16 -6.80 -1.97
N PRO A 290 -29.29 -7.11 -0.99
CA PRO A 290 -29.73 -7.36 0.37
C PRO A 290 -30.27 -6.09 1.02
N PRO A 291 -31.29 -6.19 1.90
CA PRO A 291 -31.82 -5.02 2.58
C PRO A 291 -30.78 -4.43 3.55
N PRO A 292 -30.68 -3.09 3.69
CA PRO A 292 -29.75 -2.45 4.63
C PRO A 292 -30.09 -2.72 6.10
N SER A 293 -31.27 -3.31 6.39
CA SER A 293 -31.66 -3.80 7.71
C SER A 293 -31.16 -5.22 8.02
N ALA A 294 -30.42 -5.88 7.10
CA ALA A 294 -29.88 -7.21 7.37
C ALA A 294 -28.83 -7.18 8.51
N PRO A 295 -28.69 -8.28 9.28
CA PRO A 295 -27.85 -8.28 10.50
C PRO A 295 -26.40 -7.86 10.29
N TRP A 296 -25.80 -8.16 9.13
CA TRP A 296 -24.41 -7.80 8.84
C TRP A 296 -24.21 -6.32 8.54
N PHE A 297 -25.23 -5.58 8.08
CA PHE A 297 -25.17 -4.12 7.97
C PHE A 297 -25.30 -3.45 9.33
N ILE A 298 -26.21 -3.93 10.19
CA ILE A 298 -26.42 -3.38 11.54
C ILE A 298 -25.17 -3.56 12.41
N SER A 299 -24.48 -4.70 12.26
CA SER A 299 -23.25 -5.02 13.00
C SER A 299 -21.96 -4.65 12.26
N ALA A 300 -22.04 -3.86 11.19
CA ALA A 300 -20.87 -3.40 10.46
C ALA A 300 -20.01 -2.46 11.34
N MET A 301 -18.69 -2.58 11.22
CA MET A 301 -17.77 -1.75 12.02
C MET A 301 -17.73 -0.31 11.53
N GLN A 302 -17.93 -0.11 10.23
CA GLN A 302 -17.97 1.21 9.59
C GLN A 302 -19.13 1.25 8.59
N PRO A 303 -20.34 1.73 8.99
CA PRO A 303 -21.48 1.87 8.07
C PRO A 303 -21.25 3.08 7.15
N LEU A 304 -20.55 2.81 6.05
CA LEU A 304 -19.99 3.78 5.13
C LEU A 304 -20.70 3.69 3.78
N ALA A 305 -21.02 4.84 3.19
CA ALA A 305 -21.66 4.91 1.89
C ALA A 305 -20.96 5.86 0.93
N THR A 306 -21.13 5.55 -0.36
CA THR A 306 -20.67 6.34 -1.50
C THR A 306 -21.85 6.69 -2.41
N ILE A 307 -21.73 7.82 -3.10
CA ILE A 307 -22.73 8.31 -4.05
C ILE A 307 -22.21 8.08 -5.46
N HIS A 308 -23.07 7.59 -6.35
CA HIS A 308 -22.72 7.24 -7.72
C HIS A 308 -23.67 7.92 -8.71
N ASP A 309 -23.11 8.24 -9.88
CA ASP A 309 -23.85 8.71 -11.03
C ASP A 309 -24.77 7.60 -11.56
N PRO A 310 -26.08 7.87 -11.76
CA PRO A 310 -27.05 6.83 -12.08
C PRO A 310 -26.93 6.30 -13.51
N VAL A 311 -26.25 7.01 -14.42
CA VAL A 311 -26.11 6.62 -15.83
C VAL A 311 -24.81 5.85 -16.04
N THR A 312 -23.71 6.40 -15.54
CA THR A 312 -22.35 5.87 -15.75
C THR A 312 -21.91 4.89 -14.67
N GLY A 313 -22.55 4.91 -13.49
CA GLY A 313 -22.16 4.12 -12.31
C GLY A 313 -20.88 4.62 -11.62
N LYS A 314 -20.21 5.64 -12.17
CA LYS A 314 -19.00 6.22 -11.58
C LYS A 314 -19.32 6.86 -10.23
N GLN A 315 -18.38 6.77 -9.30
CA GLN A 315 -18.51 7.47 -8.03
C GLN A 315 -18.46 8.99 -8.23
N PHE A 316 -19.32 9.70 -7.50
CA PHE A 316 -19.39 11.16 -7.49
C PHE A 316 -18.56 11.70 -6.33
N PHE A 317 -17.27 11.96 -6.55
CA PHE A 317 -16.31 12.31 -5.49
C PHE A 317 -16.66 13.57 -4.70
N GLN A 318 -17.37 14.51 -5.30
CA GLN A 318 -17.79 15.76 -4.65
C GLN A 318 -18.78 15.51 -3.50
N ALA A 319 -19.54 14.41 -3.55
CA ALA A 319 -20.36 14.01 -2.40
C ALA A 319 -19.51 13.56 -1.21
N GLY A 320 -18.24 13.21 -1.40
CA GLY A 320 -17.44 12.61 -0.36
C GLY A 320 -18.07 11.35 0.24
N ASP A 321 -17.59 11.00 1.41
CA ASP A 321 -17.92 9.78 2.11
C ASP A 321 -18.99 10.04 3.15
N LYS A 322 -20.01 9.17 3.26
CA LYS A 322 -21.10 9.33 4.23
C LYS A 322 -21.07 8.23 5.28
N TRP A 323 -21.10 8.60 6.55
CA TRP A 323 -21.24 7.65 7.66
C TRP A 323 -22.64 7.70 8.24
N MET A 324 -23.27 6.53 8.31
CA MET A 324 -24.63 6.39 8.83
C MET A 324 -24.64 6.21 10.35
N SER A 325 -25.65 6.75 11.02
CA SER A 325 -25.99 6.43 12.42
C SER A 325 -27.12 5.42 12.54
N GLY A 326 -27.94 5.25 11.50
CA GLY A 326 -29.07 4.32 11.54
C GLY A 326 -29.83 4.22 10.22
N VAL A 327 -30.66 3.19 10.14
CA VAL A 327 -31.54 2.88 9.01
C VAL A 327 -32.94 2.56 9.54
N VAL A 328 -33.97 3.22 9.00
CA VAL A 328 -35.37 2.96 9.35
C VAL A 328 -36.10 2.35 8.16
N PRO A 329 -36.63 1.12 8.25
CA PRO A 329 -37.43 0.51 7.19
C PRO A 329 -38.87 1.03 7.17
N HIS A 330 -39.42 1.23 5.97
CA HIS A 330 -40.80 1.70 5.76
C HIS A 330 -41.66 0.71 4.94
N GLY A 331 -41.17 -0.51 4.74
CA GLY A 331 -41.79 -1.52 3.87
C GLY A 331 -41.61 -1.25 2.38
N LYS A 332 -41.91 -2.26 1.54
CA LYS A 332 -41.78 -2.21 0.06
C LYS A 332 -40.38 -1.77 -0.43
N GLY A 333 -39.33 -2.10 0.33
CA GLY A 333 -37.95 -1.75 -0.01
C GLY A 333 -37.61 -0.27 0.18
N ARG A 334 -38.43 0.52 0.88
CA ARG A 334 -38.15 1.91 1.22
C ARG A 334 -37.49 2.02 2.59
N TYR A 335 -36.48 2.89 2.67
CA TYR A 335 -35.69 3.13 3.87
C TYR A 335 -35.39 4.62 4.06
N THR A 336 -35.19 5.03 5.31
CA THR A 336 -34.57 6.30 5.65
C THR A 336 -33.20 6.05 6.27
N PHE A 337 -32.15 6.66 5.72
CA PHE A 337 -30.82 6.70 6.32
C PHE A 337 -30.65 7.96 7.16
N HIS A 338 -30.06 7.81 8.34
CA HIS A 338 -29.63 8.94 9.19
C HIS A 338 -28.12 9.10 9.09
N LEU A 339 -27.65 10.32 8.82
CA LEU A 339 -26.23 10.62 8.69
C LEU A 339 -25.66 11.19 9.99
N ARG A 340 -24.51 10.66 10.42
CA ARG A 340 -23.73 11.23 11.53
C ARG A 340 -22.56 12.08 11.08
N ARG A 341 -21.92 11.71 9.95
CA ARG A 341 -20.69 12.35 9.48
C ARG A 341 -20.59 12.30 7.96
N SER A 342 -19.86 13.27 7.41
CA SER A 342 -19.46 13.34 6.01
C SER A 342 -18.03 13.85 5.92
N SER A 343 -17.28 13.39 4.93
CA SER A 343 -15.91 13.89 4.65
C SER A 343 -15.90 15.29 4.02
N VAL A 344 -17.08 15.76 3.59
CA VAL A 344 -17.34 17.10 3.06
C VAL A 344 -18.44 17.77 3.88
N LYS A 345 -18.49 19.09 3.85
CA LYS A 345 -19.54 19.89 4.51
C LYS A 345 -20.28 20.72 3.47
N PRO A 346 -21.62 20.88 3.58
CA PRO A 346 -22.53 20.29 4.58
C PRO A 346 -22.66 18.75 4.48
N LEU A 347 -23.33 18.09 5.44
CA LEU A 347 -23.39 16.61 5.50
C LEU A 347 -24.00 15.98 4.23
N LEU A 348 -25.02 16.62 3.66
CA LEU A 348 -25.70 16.17 2.44
C LEU A 348 -25.09 16.74 1.15
N GLU A 349 -23.89 17.34 1.22
CA GLU A 349 -23.19 17.83 0.02
C GLU A 349 -23.08 16.70 -1.02
N GLY A 350 -23.38 17.05 -2.27
CA GLY A 350 -23.38 16.10 -3.40
C GLY A 350 -24.43 14.99 -3.32
N ILE A 351 -25.46 15.09 -2.49
CA ILE A 351 -26.61 14.16 -2.50
C ILE A 351 -27.75 14.78 -3.30
N ALA A 352 -28.36 13.99 -4.20
CA ALA A 352 -29.50 14.43 -5.01
C ALA A 352 -30.42 13.25 -5.34
N THR A 353 -31.72 13.52 -5.50
CA THR A 353 -32.71 12.55 -5.99
C THR A 353 -32.26 11.97 -7.34
N GLY A 354 -32.48 10.67 -7.52
CA GLY A 354 -32.08 9.92 -8.72
C GLY A 354 -30.65 9.38 -8.68
N ARG A 355 -29.76 9.94 -7.85
CA ARG A 355 -28.41 9.36 -7.66
C ARG A 355 -28.48 8.02 -6.96
N LYS A 356 -27.46 7.20 -7.20
CA LYS A 356 -27.31 5.91 -6.53
C LYS A 356 -26.53 6.09 -5.23
N LEU A 357 -26.95 5.39 -4.19
CA LEU A 357 -26.22 5.27 -2.93
C LEU A 357 -25.88 3.79 -2.73
N VAL A 358 -24.60 3.52 -2.50
CA VAL A 358 -24.07 2.20 -2.14
C VAL A 358 -23.72 2.22 -0.66
N LEU A 359 -24.28 1.32 0.13
CA LEU A 359 -23.94 1.14 1.53
C LEU A 359 -23.09 -0.12 1.69
N MET A 360 -21.93 0.03 2.32
CA MET A 360 -21.03 -1.07 2.64
C MET A 360 -21.30 -1.57 4.06
N ALA A 361 -21.42 -2.88 4.24
CA ALA A 361 -21.27 -3.52 5.54
C ALA A 361 -19.77 -3.65 5.87
N ARG A 362 -19.03 -2.53 5.82
CA ARG A 362 -17.57 -2.55 5.86
C ARG A 362 -17.10 -3.12 7.18
N ARG A 363 -16.35 -4.21 7.07
CA ARG A 363 -15.54 -4.76 8.16
C ARG A 363 -14.09 -4.56 7.74
N ASP A 364 -13.28 -4.04 8.66
CA ASP A 364 -11.88 -3.70 8.37
C ASP A 364 -11.03 -4.97 8.12
N GLY A 365 -9.73 -4.83 7.91
CA GLY A 365 -8.78 -5.84 7.41
C GLY A 365 -8.76 -7.27 7.98
N ILE A 366 -9.47 -7.50 9.09
CA ILE A 366 -9.66 -8.80 9.72
C ILE A 366 -10.59 -9.72 8.88
N PHE A 367 -11.29 -9.20 7.86
CA PHE A 367 -12.26 -9.98 7.06
C PHE A 367 -11.93 -9.98 5.57
N THR A 368 -10.66 -10.19 5.26
CA THR A 368 -10.16 -10.21 3.88
C THR A 368 -10.55 -11.50 3.16
N CYS A 369 -10.88 -11.43 1.86
CA CYS A 369 -11.22 -12.61 1.06
C CYS A 369 -10.08 -13.66 1.06
N ILE A 370 -8.84 -13.23 0.78
CA ILE A 370 -7.64 -14.08 0.86
C ILE A 370 -6.54 -13.39 1.69
N VAL A 371 -6.08 -14.06 2.75
CA VAL A 371 -5.00 -13.56 3.63
C VAL A 371 -3.77 -14.47 3.58
N GLY A 372 -2.62 -13.90 3.22
CA GLY A 372 -1.31 -14.41 3.62
C GLY A 372 -0.86 -13.75 4.92
N HIS A 373 -0.92 -14.48 6.02
CA HIS A 373 -0.55 -14.03 7.36
C HIS A 373 0.88 -14.49 7.73
N ALA A 374 1.42 -13.89 8.80
CA ALA A 374 2.73 -14.10 9.43
C ALA A 374 3.70 -15.05 8.71
N ASN A 375 4.82 -14.48 8.24
CA ASN A 375 5.95 -15.22 7.69
C ASN A 375 5.64 -16.08 6.45
N CYS A 376 4.50 -15.87 5.78
CA CYS A 376 4.32 -16.44 4.45
C CYS A 376 5.38 -15.89 3.49
N ARG A 377 6.08 -16.77 2.77
CA ARG A 377 7.14 -16.41 1.82
C ARG A 377 6.82 -16.94 0.42
N HIS A 378 6.96 -16.09 -0.61
CA HIS A 378 6.75 -16.47 -2.01
C HIS A 378 5.34 -17.03 -2.27
N LEU A 379 4.32 -16.39 -1.69
CA LEU A 379 2.91 -16.68 -1.99
C LEU A 379 2.57 -16.09 -3.37
N THR A 380 1.98 -16.89 -4.25
CA THR A 380 1.53 -16.45 -5.58
C THR A 380 0.02 -16.59 -5.70
N LEU A 381 -0.64 -15.49 -6.01
CA LEU A 381 -2.06 -15.41 -6.35
C LEU A 381 -2.14 -15.07 -7.84
N GLU A 382 -2.64 -15.99 -8.66
CA GLU A 382 -2.55 -15.89 -10.13
C GLU A 382 -3.90 -16.15 -10.80
N LYS A 383 -4.33 -15.29 -11.73
CA LYS A 383 -5.57 -15.51 -12.51
C LYS A 383 -6.80 -15.75 -11.63
N LEU A 384 -6.93 -14.96 -10.57
CA LEU A 384 -8.09 -15.02 -9.67
C LEU A 384 -9.10 -13.95 -10.07
N SER A 385 -10.39 -14.28 -10.09
CA SER A 385 -11.46 -13.30 -10.27
C SER A 385 -12.24 -13.13 -8.97
N VAL A 386 -12.38 -11.91 -8.46
CA VAL A 386 -13.18 -11.63 -7.25
C VAL A 386 -14.31 -10.69 -7.60
N HIS A 387 -15.53 -11.11 -7.28
CA HIS A 387 -16.77 -10.41 -7.61
C HIS A 387 -17.38 -9.67 -6.42
N SER A 388 -17.16 -10.17 -5.20
CA SER A 388 -17.49 -9.47 -3.96
C SER A 388 -16.50 -9.82 -2.83
N ALA A 389 -16.21 -8.85 -1.96
CA ALA A 389 -15.41 -9.03 -0.75
C ALA A 389 -15.92 -8.15 0.41
N PRO A 390 -15.97 -8.66 1.66
CA PRO A 390 -16.56 -7.95 2.79
C PRO A 390 -15.64 -6.93 3.48
N GLY A 391 -14.34 -7.00 3.17
CA GLY A 391 -13.29 -6.07 3.58
C GLY A 391 -12.28 -5.92 2.45
N TRP A 392 -10.99 -6.10 2.73
CA TRP A 392 -9.96 -6.17 1.67
C TRP A 392 -10.14 -7.42 0.80
N THR A 393 -9.71 -7.35 -0.46
CA THR A 393 -9.78 -8.52 -1.34
C THR A 393 -8.57 -9.44 -1.13
N PHE A 394 -7.36 -8.90 -1.32
CA PHE A 394 -6.11 -9.61 -1.06
C PHE A 394 -5.33 -8.92 0.07
N CYS A 395 -4.77 -9.69 1.00
CA CYS A 395 -3.92 -9.13 2.05
C CYS A 395 -2.67 -9.98 2.27
N GLY A 396 -1.52 -9.31 2.34
CA GLY A 396 -0.31 -9.84 2.94
C GLY A 396 0.00 -9.10 4.23
N TYR A 397 -0.09 -9.78 5.37
CA TYR A 397 0.35 -9.24 6.66
C TYR A 397 1.71 -9.80 7.04
N ARG A 398 2.73 -8.95 7.04
CA ARG A 398 4.16 -9.29 7.14
C ARG A 398 4.59 -10.34 6.10
N PRO A 399 4.25 -10.16 4.82
CA PRO A 399 4.64 -11.12 3.80
C PRO A 399 6.11 -10.95 3.43
N TYR A 400 6.66 -11.99 2.82
CA TYR A 400 7.93 -11.94 2.13
C TYR A 400 7.70 -12.30 0.66
N ALA A 401 7.81 -11.31 -0.24
CA ALA A 401 7.62 -11.51 -1.69
C ALA A 401 6.26 -12.13 -2.07
N LEU A 402 5.14 -11.45 -1.73
CA LEU A 402 3.82 -11.76 -2.28
C LEU A 402 3.80 -11.47 -3.80
N ASN A 403 3.22 -12.35 -4.60
CA ASN A 403 2.99 -12.13 -6.03
C ASN A 403 1.49 -12.14 -6.31
N LEU A 404 1.01 -11.15 -7.06
CA LEU A 404 -0.38 -10.99 -7.48
C LEU A 404 -0.38 -10.70 -8.99
N VAL A 405 -0.76 -11.70 -9.79
CA VAL A 405 -0.52 -11.70 -11.23
C VAL A 405 -1.79 -12.06 -11.99
N ASP A 406 -2.14 -11.29 -13.02
CA ASP A 406 -3.29 -11.53 -13.90
C ASP A 406 -4.65 -11.66 -13.17
N CYS A 407 -4.80 -11.08 -11.98
CA CYS A 407 -6.03 -11.14 -11.21
C CYS A 407 -7.03 -10.03 -11.60
N ARG A 408 -8.30 -10.29 -11.35
CA ARG A 408 -9.41 -9.39 -11.65
C ARG A 408 -10.26 -9.14 -10.41
N ILE A 409 -10.64 -7.88 -10.21
CA ILE A 409 -11.71 -7.50 -9.28
C ILE A 409 -12.74 -6.73 -10.09
N GLU A 410 -13.86 -7.37 -10.38
CA GLU A 410 -14.87 -6.84 -11.29
C GLU A 410 -16.23 -7.45 -11.02
N ALA A 411 -17.28 -6.72 -11.39
CA ALA A 411 -18.64 -7.23 -11.29
C ALA A 411 -18.79 -8.48 -12.16
N PRO A 412 -19.54 -9.49 -11.71
CA PRO A 412 -19.75 -10.68 -12.51
C PRO A 412 -20.54 -10.32 -13.76
N ALA A 413 -20.26 -10.97 -14.89
CA ALA A 413 -20.91 -10.70 -16.17
C ALA A 413 -22.45 -10.83 -16.10
N SER A 414 -22.97 -11.65 -15.18
CA SER A 414 -24.40 -11.82 -14.92
C SER A 414 -25.05 -10.63 -14.19
N GLN A 415 -24.27 -9.72 -13.59
CA GLN A 415 -24.75 -8.55 -12.85
C GLN A 415 -23.89 -7.31 -13.15
N PRO A 416 -23.86 -6.81 -14.40
CA PRO A 416 -22.99 -5.70 -14.79
C PRO A 416 -23.33 -4.37 -14.07
N GLY A 417 -24.56 -4.24 -13.57
CA GLY A 417 -25.04 -3.09 -12.80
C GLY A 417 -24.55 -3.01 -11.35
N ARG A 418 -23.76 -3.99 -10.89
CA ARG A 418 -23.15 -4.00 -9.55
C ARG A 418 -22.14 -2.85 -9.41
N LEU A 419 -22.40 -1.89 -8.52
CA LEU A 419 -21.60 -0.67 -8.38
C LEU A 419 -20.36 -0.83 -7.48
N LEU A 420 -20.23 -1.96 -6.79
CA LEU A 420 -19.14 -2.26 -5.87
C LEU A 420 -18.72 -3.74 -5.95
N CYS A 421 -17.44 -4.05 -5.80
CA CYS A 421 -16.90 -5.41 -5.76
C CYS A 421 -16.14 -5.71 -4.46
N SER A 422 -15.76 -4.70 -3.69
CA SER A 422 -15.06 -4.88 -2.42
C SER A 422 -15.46 -3.75 -1.47
N ASN A 423 -15.70 -4.07 -0.20
CA ASN A 423 -15.95 -3.05 0.82
C ASN A 423 -14.68 -2.31 1.27
N GLY A 424 -13.50 -2.80 0.88
CA GLY A 424 -12.22 -2.18 1.18
C GLY A 424 -11.26 -2.28 0.00
N ASP A 425 -9.98 -2.35 0.33
CA ASP A 425 -8.85 -2.37 -0.58
C ASP A 425 -8.88 -3.56 -1.56
N GLY A 426 -8.25 -3.38 -2.72
CA GLY A 426 -7.99 -4.46 -3.68
C GLY A 426 -6.87 -5.37 -3.19
N CYS A 427 -5.70 -4.79 -2.92
CA CYS A 427 -4.59 -5.52 -2.32
C CYS A 427 -3.86 -4.67 -1.28
N GLN A 428 -3.80 -5.16 -0.05
CA GLN A 428 -3.02 -4.52 1.02
C GLN A 428 -1.80 -5.37 1.41
N VAL A 429 -0.62 -4.75 1.42
CA VAL A 429 0.66 -5.39 1.77
C VAL A 429 1.26 -4.64 2.96
N ASN A 430 0.99 -5.16 4.16
CA ASN A 430 1.32 -4.49 5.41
C ASN A 430 2.59 -5.07 6.03
N THR A 431 3.55 -4.20 6.31
CA THR A 431 4.83 -4.48 6.97
C THR A 431 5.64 -5.60 6.26
N PRO A 432 5.83 -5.56 4.92
CA PRO A 432 6.66 -6.54 4.22
C PRO A 432 8.15 -6.35 4.51
N GLU A 433 8.88 -7.46 4.62
CA GLU A 433 10.35 -7.45 4.58
C GLU A 433 10.81 -7.28 3.12
N ILE A 434 10.37 -8.19 2.24
CA ILE A 434 10.52 -8.06 0.78
C ILE A 434 9.18 -7.73 0.14
N GLY A 435 9.20 -6.72 -0.72
CA GLY A 435 8.06 -6.13 -1.40
C GLY A 435 7.28 -7.06 -2.33
N ALA A 436 6.06 -6.67 -2.67
CA ALA A 436 5.18 -7.47 -3.52
C ALA A 436 5.45 -7.29 -5.02
N TYR A 437 5.12 -8.29 -5.83
CA TYR A 437 5.05 -8.19 -7.29
C TYR A 437 3.59 -8.18 -7.71
N VAL A 438 3.10 -7.04 -8.19
CA VAL A 438 1.70 -6.83 -8.60
C VAL A 438 1.67 -6.50 -10.09
N ALA A 439 1.33 -7.49 -10.90
CA ALA A 439 1.44 -7.39 -12.35
C ALA A 439 0.18 -7.76 -13.11
N ASN A 440 -0.13 -6.98 -14.15
CA ASN A 440 -1.16 -7.30 -15.15
C ASN A 440 -2.56 -7.52 -14.56
N ASN A 441 -2.87 -6.91 -13.41
CA ASN A 441 -4.16 -7.05 -12.76
C ASN A 441 -5.16 -6.01 -13.31
N SER A 442 -6.46 -6.34 -13.29
CA SER A 442 -7.54 -5.39 -13.63
C SER A 442 -8.54 -5.31 -12.49
N PHE A 443 -8.49 -4.23 -11.72
CA PHE A 443 -9.37 -4.00 -10.57
C PHE A 443 -10.32 -2.86 -10.86
N SER A 444 -11.54 -2.98 -10.35
CA SER A 444 -12.58 -1.98 -10.46
C SER A 444 -13.55 -2.00 -9.29
N ARG A 445 -14.22 -0.85 -9.06
CA ARG A 445 -15.37 -0.73 -8.14
C ARG A 445 -15.02 -1.10 -6.70
N LEU A 446 -13.90 -0.59 -6.20
CA LEU A 446 -13.41 -0.84 -4.83
C LEU A 446 -13.92 0.20 -3.83
N GLY A 447 -14.14 -0.27 -2.60
CA GLY A 447 -14.55 0.52 -1.44
C GLY A 447 -13.39 1.20 -0.69
N ASP A 448 -12.16 1.00 -1.14
CA ASP A 448 -10.99 1.76 -0.68
C ASP A 448 -9.86 1.73 -1.73
N ASP A 449 -8.61 1.57 -1.31
CA ASP A 449 -7.42 1.65 -2.16
C ASP A 449 -7.23 0.45 -3.11
N PHE A 450 -6.77 0.66 -4.34
CA PHE A 450 -6.56 -0.46 -5.28
C PHE A 450 -5.36 -1.32 -4.89
N PHE A 451 -4.24 -0.66 -4.62
CA PHE A 451 -3.04 -1.29 -4.07
C PHE A 451 -2.45 -0.39 -3.00
N MET A 452 -2.18 -0.94 -1.83
CA MET A 452 -1.43 -0.27 -0.78
C MET A 452 -0.30 -1.16 -0.29
N SER A 453 0.88 -0.55 -0.10
CA SER A 453 1.94 -1.15 0.70
C SER A 453 2.47 -0.16 1.72
N CYS A 454 2.49 -0.58 2.98
CA CYS A 454 2.83 0.27 4.11
C CYS A 454 3.57 -0.50 5.21
N ILE A 455 4.13 0.23 6.17
CA ILE A 455 4.84 -0.33 7.32
C ILE A 455 4.23 0.25 8.58
N GLY A 456 3.77 -0.62 9.48
CA GLY A 456 3.07 -0.21 10.67
C GLY A 456 4.02 0.25 11.77
N GLY A 457 4.12 1.56 11.97
CA GLY A 457 4.68 2.15 13.18
C GLY A 457 3.78 1.93 14.39
N LYS A 458 4.33 2.08 15.60
CA LYS A 458 3.59 1.93 16.86
C LYS A 458 3.85 3.07 17.82
N ASP A 459 2.89 3.38 18.69
CA ASP A 459 3.11 4.39 19.73
C ASP A 459 4.19 3.89 20.69
N LEU A 460 5.08 4.80 21.09
CA LEU A 460 5.95 4.59 22.23
C LEU A 460 5.09 4.68 23.50
N ARG A 461 4.90 3.56 24.19
CA ARG A 461 4.07 3.52 25.41
C ARG A 461 4.84 3.98 26.63
N GLU A 462 6.02 3.40 26.84
CA GLU A 462 6.86 3.59 28.02
C GLU A 462 8.34 3.48 27.65
N VAL A 463 9.19 4.10 28.47
CA VAL A 463 10.65 3.98 28.40
C VAL A 463 11.18 3.77 29.81
N ALA A 464 12.10 2.83 29.98
CA ALA A 464 12.75 2.62 31.28
C ALA A 464 13.59 3.85 31.68
N PRO A 465 13.78 4.11 32.98
CA PRO A 465 14.54 5.28 33.45
C PRO A 465 15.96 5.38 32.89
N ASP A 466 16.59 4.24 32.57
CA ASP A 466 17.93 4.17 31.98
C ASP A 466 17.94 4.31 30.44
N GLY A 467 16.78 4.42 29.79
CA GLY A 467 16.63 4.48 28.34
C GLY A 467 16.94 3.16 27.62
N MET A 468 17.28 2.07 28.32
CA MET A 468 17.75 0.81 27.72
C MET A 468 16.62 -0.15 27.34
N SER A 469 15.37 0.19 27.66
CA SER A 469 14.22 -0.57 27.19
C SER A 469 13.00 0.30 26.96
N ILE A 470 12.19 -0.10 25.97
CA ILE A 470 10.94 0.56 25.60
C ILE A 470 9.79 -0.44 25.58
N VAL A 471 8.57 0.08 25.72
CA VAL A 471 7.33 -0.67 25.53
C VAL A 471 6.52 -0.05 24.40
N THR A 472 5.94 -0.89 23.55
CA THR A 472 5.07 -0.46 22.45
C THR A 472 3.95 -1.48 22.20
N ASP A 473 2.95 -1.11 21.41
CA ASP A 473 1.97 -2.07 20.86
C ASP A 473 2.69 -3.22 20.12
N ASN A 474 1.99 -4.31 19.80
CA ASN A 474 2.62 -5.46 19.12
C ASN A 474 3.33 -5.03 17.83
N ILE A 475 4.66 -5.19 17.80
CA ILE A 475 5.53 -4.81 16.69
C ILE A 475 6.45 -5.96 16.31
N ALA A 476 6.62 -6.20 15.01
CA ALA A 476 7.50 -7.24 14.52
C ALA A 476 8.96 -6.77 14.55
N CYS A 477 9.68 -7.12 15.61
CA CYS A 477 11.09 -6.77 15.79
C CYS A 477 11.91 -8.01 16.22
N ARG A 478 13.16 -8.11 15.77
CA ARG A 478 14.08 -9.21 16.10
C ARG A 478 15.39 -8.65 16.67
N PRO A 479 16.06 -9.38 17.59
CA PRO A 479 17.42 -9.03 18.01
C PRO A 479 18.38 -8.86 16.84
N GLY A 480 19.31 -7.92 16.96
CA GLY A 480 20.28 -7.57 15.93
C GLY A 480 19.80 -6.56 14.89
N LEU A 481 18.51 -6.19 14.89
CA LEU A 481 17.95 -5.26 13.91
C LEU A 481 17.78 -3.85 14.49
N PRO A 482 17.93 -2.79 13.68
CA PRO A 482 17.75 -1.42 14.13
C PRO A 482 16.27 -1.05 14.34
N ILE A 483 16.04 -0.19 15.33
CA ILE A 483 14.80 0.56 15.52
C ILE A 483 15.09 2.06 15.51
N SER A 484 14.10 2.84 15.11
CA SER A 484 14.15 4.30 15.15
C SER A 484 12.97 4.86 15.94
N ILE A 485 13.20 5.94 16.68
CA ILE A 485 12.17 6.72 17.35
C ILE A 485 11.89 7.97 16.51
N VAL A 486 10.67 8.07 16.00
CA VAL A 486 10.18 9.19 15.20
C VAL A 486 9.46 10.17 16.13
N ASP A 487 9.83 11.43 16.05
CA ASP A 487 9.22 12.51 16.82
C ASP A 487 7.75 12.71 16.43
N GLY A 488 6.84 12.54 17.39
CA GLY A 488 5.40 12.67 17.17
C GLY A 488 4.92 14.10 16.86
N THR A 489 5.79 15.11 17.04
CA THR A 489 5.49 16.53 16.84
C THR A 489 5.96 17.02 15.48
N ASN A 490 7.19 16.67 15.08
CA ASN A 490 7.88 17.25 13.91
C ASN A 490 8.38 16.21 12.88
N GLY A 491 8.35 14.92 13.22
CA GLY A 491 8.62 13.80 12.32
C GLY A 491 10.08 13.57 12.00
N TYR A 492 11.00 14.14 12.78
CA TYR A 492 12.41 13.76 12.68
C TYR A 492 12.65 12.42 13.40
N ILE A 493 13.63 11.64 12.95
CA ILE A 493 14.20 10.57 13.78
C ILE A 493 15.07 11.23 14.86
N LYS A 494 14.72 10.98 16.13
CA LYS A 494 15.44 11.54 17.29
C LYS A 494 16.38 10.55 17.97
N ALA A 495 16.14 9.26 17.82
CA ALA A 495 16.99 8.22 18.38
C ALA A 495 16.97 6.95 17.52
N GLU A 496 18.07 6.21 17.54
CA GLU A 496 18.17 4.86 17.00
C GLU A 496 18.94 3.95 17.96
N SER A 497 18.59 2.67 17.98
CA SER A 497 19.34 1.65 18.71
C SER A 497 19.17 0.28 18.06
N ILE A 498 19.99 -0.69 18.46
CA ILE A 498 19.86 -2.08 18.03
C ILE A 498 19.05 -2.83 19.07
N VAL A 499 18.08 -3.61 18.61
CA VAL A 499 17.31 -4.51 19.46
C VAL A 499 18.23 -5.63 19.97
N THR A 500 18.32 -5.81 21.28
CA THR A 500 19.09 -6.91 21.89
C THR A 500 18.19 -8.05 22.37
N ALA A 501 16.97 -7.73 22.78
CA ALA A 501 15.95 -8.71 23.17
C ALA A 501 14.55 -8.13 22.99
N THR A 502 13.56 -9.01 22.87
CA THR A 502 12.15 -8.62 22.81
C THR A 502 11.32 -9.59 23.65
N ARG A 503 10.33 -9.07 24.38
CA ARG A 503 9.48 -9.86 25.28
C ARG A 503 8.02 -9.39 25.15
N GLN A 504 7.12 -10.32 24.80
CA GLN A 504 5.68 -10.08 24.84
C GLN A 504 5.21 -9.97 26.29
N GLN A 505 4.35 -8.99 26.56
CA GLN A 505 3.76 -8.75 27.87
C GLN A 505 2.36 -9.38 27.97
N PRO A 506 1.80 -9.54 29.19
CA PRO A 506 0.46 -10.13 29.36
C PRO A 506 -0.68 -9.35 28.69
N ASP A 507 -0.54 -8.03 28.57
CA ASP A 507 -1.46 -7.17 27.81
C ASP A 507 -1.22 -7.21 26.29
N GLY A 508 -0.23 -8.03 25.87
CA GLY A 508 0.29 -8.23 24.53
C GLY A 508 1.16 -7.09 23.98
N SER A 509 1.41 -6.03 24.72
CA SER A 509 2.45 -5.07 24.34
C SER A 509 3.81 -5.78 24.22
N THR A 510 4.72 -5.21 23.45
CA THR A 510 6.08 -5.72 23.29
C THR A 510 7.05 -4.83 24.05
N ARG A 511 7.80 -5.42 24.99
CA ARG A 511 8.98 -4.80 25.58
C ARG A 511 10.20 -5.11 24.72
N ILE A 512 10.99 -4.09 24.41
CA ILE A 512 12.17 -4.17 23.55
C ILE A 512 13.37 -3.68 24.37
N SER A 513 14.40 -4.52 24.49
CA SER A 513 15.70 -4.16 25.08
C SER A 513 16.63 -3.66 23.99
N LEU A 514 17.43 -2.65 24.34
CA LEU A 514 18.25 -1.89 23.41
C LEU A 514 19.75 -2.06 23.72
N SER A 515 20.60 -1.86 22.72
CA SER A 515 22.06 -1.90 22.87
C SER A 515 22.63 -0.60 23.41
N SER A 516 21.88 0.49 23.27
CA SER A 516 22.23 1.84 23.71
C SER A 516 20.97 2.55 24.22
N PRO A 517 21.11 3.46 25.20
CA PRO A 517 19.95 4.15 25.74
C PRO A 517 19.37 5.11 24.71
N ILE A 518 18.04 5.20 24.65
CA ILE A 518 17.37 6.29 23.95
C ILE A 518 17.25 7.51 24.86
N GLY A 519 17.44 8.70 24.29
CA GLY A 519 17.39 9.97 25.02
C GLY A 519 15.98 10.40 25.43
N SER A 520 15.78 11.70 25.60
CA SER A 520 14.48 12.26 25.94
C SER A 520 13.45 12.03 24.83
N VAL A 521 12.30 11.46 25.20
CA VAL A 521 11.23 11.06 24.27
C VAL A 521 9.85 11.29 24.89
N ASN A 522 8.85 11.46 24.04
CA ASN A 522 7.45 11.62 24.42
C ASN A 522 6.72 10.28 24.31
N SER A 523 6.73 9.50 25.38
CA SER A 523 5.93 8.27 25.48
C SER A 523 4.49 8.59 25.89
N LEU A 524 3.55 7.67 25.66
CA LEU A 524 2.18 7.81 26.18
C LEU A 524 2.17 8.03 27.70
N GLN A 525 3.03 7.32 28.44
CA GLN A 525 3.18 7.49 29.88
C GLN A 525 3.65 8.91 30.25
N SER A 526 4.68 9.43 29.57
CA SER A 526 5.26 10.74 29.92
C SER A 526 4.37 11.92 29.56
N ILE A 527 3.51 11.77 28.55
CA ILE A 527 2.51 12.81 28.17
C ILE A 527 1.16 12.63 28.88
N GLY A 528 1.02 11.64 29.77
CA GLY A 528 -0.22 11.38 30.50
C GLY A 528 -1.38 10.89 29.62
N SER A 529 -1.08 10.16 28.55
CA SER A 529 -2.07 9.63 27.60
C SER A 529 -2.22 8.10 27.72
N LYS A 530 -3.19 7.55 26.99
CA LYS A 530 -3.47 6.11 26.93
C LYS A 530 -3.36 5.59 25.50
N SER A 531 -3.14 4.29 25.35
CA SER A 531 -3.34 3.60 24.08
C SER A 531 -4.81 3.66 23.68
N LEU A 532 -5.07 3.93 22.40
CA LEU A 532 -6.42 3.95 21.86
C LEU A 532 -6.96 2.52 21.71
N THR A 533 -8.25 2.33 21.98
CA THR A 533 -8.96 1.12 21.54
C THR A 533 -9.03 1.09 20.01
N PHE A 534 -9.37 -0.07 19.44
CA PHE A 534 -9.53 -0.20 17.99
C PHE A 534 -10.51 0.84 17.40
N PHE A 535 -11.67 1.02 18.02
CA PHE A 535 -12.68 1.96 17.53
C PHE A 535 -12.23 3.42 17.69
N GLU A 536 -11.60 3.77 18.81
CA GLU A 536 -11.00 5.10 19.00
C GLU A 536 -9.91 5.35 17.94
N HIS A 537 -9.06 4.37 17.66
CA HIS A 537 -8.03 4.47 16.62
C HIS A 537 -8.64 4.69 15.23
N MET A 538 -9.69 3.94 14.87
CA MET A 538 -10.40 4.12 13.59
C MET A 538 -11.09 5.48 13.49
N GLU A 539 -11.75 5.94 14.56
CA GLU A 539 -12.33 7.28 14.60
C GLU A 539 -11.23 8.34 14.50
N HIS A 540 -10.05 8.16 15.10
CA HIS A 540 -8.94 9.08 14.93
C HIS A 540 -8.39 9.09 13.50
N ALA A 541 -8.11 7.91 12.95
CA ALA A 541 -7.54 7.72 11.61
C ALA A 541 -8.44 8.27 10.50
N THR A 542 -9.77 8.20 10.70
CA THR A 542 -10.78 8.71 9.77
C THR A 542 -11.26 10.13 10.09
N GLY A 543 -10.64 10.81 11.06
CA GLY A 543 -10.92 12.21 11.42
C GLY A 543 -12.18 12.44 12.26
N GLY A 544 -12.80 11.39 12.80
CA GLY A 544 -13.91 11.46 13.76
C GLY A 544 -13.51 11.78 15.19
N MET A 545 -12.25 11.53 15.55
CA MET A 545 -11.69 11.86 16.86
C MET A 545 -10.37 12.62 16.70
N LYS A 546 -10.19 13.71 17.44
CA LYS A 546 -8.93 14.44 17.52
C LYS A 546 -8.10 13.93 18.69
N VAL A 547 -6.81 13.75 18.46
CA VAL A 547 -5.81 13.48 19.51
C VAL A 547 -4.94 14.72 19.61
N ALA A 548 -4.92 15.34 20.79
CA ALA A 548 -4.27 16.64 20.98
C ALA A 548 -2.74 16.57 20.90
N VAL A 549 -2.14 15.51 21.44
CA VAL A 549 -0.69 15.29 21.45
C VAL A 549 -0.41 13.87 20.99
N LEU A 550 0.39 13.74 19.93
CA LEU A 550 0.87 12.45 19.47
C LEU A 550 2.11 12.05 20.28
N PRO A 551 2.18 10.81 20.80
CA PRO A 551 3.43 10.29 21.32
C PRO A 551 4.45 10.13 20.18
N ASP A 552 5.72 10.01 20.55
CA ASP A 552 6.74 9.53 19.63
C ASP A 552 6.39 8.11 19.16
N LEU A 553 6.83 7.78 17.95
CA LEU A 553 6.49 6.54 17.27
C LEU A 553 7.73 5.65 17.15
N VAL A 554 7.55 4.35 17.36
CA VAL A 554 8.57 3.32 17.15
C VAL A 554 8.44 2.79 15.72
N LEU A 555 9.54 2.81 14.98
CA LEU A 555 9.67 2.27 13.64
C LEU A 555 10.71 1.14 13.60
N THR A 556 10.31 -0.02 13.08
CA THR A 556 11.25 -1.11 12.74
C THR A 556 11.86 -0.88 11.39
N ARG A 557 13.19 -0.98 11.29
CA ARG A 557 13.93 -0.67 10.06
C ARG A 557 14.23 -1.88 9.18
N SER A 558 13.94 -3.09 9.68
CA SER A 558 14.02 -4.35 8.95
C SER A 558 12.81 -4.65 8.07
N MET A 559 11.71 -3.94 8.29
CA MET A 559 10.56 -3.96 7.41
C MET A 559 10.71 -2.71 6.54
N HIS A 560 10.87 -2.91 5.24
CA HIS A 560 11.13 -1.81 4.28
C HIS A 560 10.41 -2.02 2.94
N GLY A 561 9.95 -3.25 2.65
CA GLY A 561 9.20 -3.56 1.43
C GLY A 561 10.00 -3.42 0.15
N SER A 562 11.33 -3.53 0.23
CA SER A 562 12.21 -3.37 -0.93
C SER A 562 11.98 -4.46 -1.96
N GLY A 563 12.11 -4.09 -3.23
CA GLY A 563 11.79 -4.99 -4.34
C GLY A 563 10.29 -5.07 -4.63
N THR A 564 9.51 -4.06 -4.24
CA THR A 564 8.12 -3.96 -4.69
C THR A 564 8.06 -3.50 -6.14
N ILE A 565 7.25 -4.18 -6.93
CA ILE A 565 7.05 -3.91 -8.34
C ILE A 565 5.54 -3.86 -8.61
N VAL A 566 5.05 -2.76 -9.18
CA VAL A 566 3.63 -2.60 -9.56
C VAL A 566 3.60 -2.25 -11.04
N THR A 567 3.23 -3.20 -11.91
CA THR A 567 3.36 -3.01 -13.35
C THR A 567 2.20 -3.53 -14.20
N GLY A 568 1.87 -2.81 -15.29
CA GLY A 568 0.89 -3.28 -16.26
C GLY A 568 -0.55 -3.39 -15.73
N ASN A 569 -0.86 -2.77 -14.59
CA ASN A 569 -2.18 -2.92 -13.96
C ASN A 569 -3.17 -1.89 -14.49
N ILE A 570 -4.46 -2.25 -14.46
CA ILE A 570 -5.57 -1.34 -14.74
C ILE A 570 -6.40 -1.18 -13.47
N PHE A 571 -6.33 0.00 -12.87
CA PHE A 571 -7.09 0.38 -11.69
C PHE A 571 -8.08 1.47 -12.09
N ARG A 572 -9.39 1.20 -11.93
CA ARG A 572 -10.43 2.13 -12.37
C ARG A 572 -11.67 2.15 -11.51
N GLN A 573 -12.35 3.30 -11.44
CA GLN A 573 -13.66 3.46 -10.79
C GLN A 573 -13.65 2.98 -9.33
N GLY A 574 -12.97 3.68 -8.43
CA GLY A 574 -12.95 3.31 -7.02
C GLY A 574 -12.94 4.50 -6.09
N ARG A 575 -13.18 4.21 -4.80
CA ARG A 575 -13.52 5.21 -3.81
C ARG A 575 -12.37 6.09 -3.34
N ASN A 576 -11.20 5.51 -3.13
CA ASN A 576 -10.10 6.20 -2.46
C ASN A 576 -8.85 6.29 -3.35
N GLY A 577 -7.74 5.64 -2.99
CA GLY A 577 -6.47 5.71 -3.68
C GLY A 577 -6.27 4.62 -4.73
N GLY A 578 -5.53 4.90 -5.80
CA GLY A 578 -5.09 3.88 -6.76
C GLY A 578 -3.90 3.13 -6.20
N ILE A 579 -2.71 3.75 -6.24
CA ILE A 579 -1.47 3.16 -5.71
C ILE A 579 -1.01 3.98 -4.50
N MET A 580 -1.17 3.44 -3.29
CA MET A 580 -0.68 4.02 -2.05
C MET A 580 0.66 3.37 -1.68
N SER A 581 1.76 4.01 -2.08
CA SER A 581 3.12 3.49 -1.89
C SER A 581 3.81 4.17 -0.70
N ARG A 582 4.09 3.40 0.35
CA ARG A 582 4.82 3.85 1.55
C ARG A 582 6.06 2.98 1.78
N ILE A 583 6.79 2.70 0.70
CA ILE A 583 7.86 1.71 0.63
C ILE A 583 9.06 2.20 -0.19
N SER A 584 10.22 1.60 0.05
CA SER A 584 11.49 1.97 -0.60
C SER A 584 11.86 0.97 -1.69
N ASN A 585 12.76 1.37 -2.59
CA ASN A 585 13.36 0.51 -3.62
C ASN A 585 12.27 -0.18 -4.44
N ALA A 586 11.51 0.63 -5.18
CA ALA A 586 10.30 0.18 -5.89
C ALA A 586 10.24 0.69 -7.33
N ILE A 587 9.61 -0.11 -8.20
CA ILE A 587 9.30 0.27 -9.60
C ILE A 587 7.79 0.21 -9.79
N ILE A 588 7.21 1.32 -10.22
CA ILE A 588 5.78 1.49 -10.48
C ILE A 588 5.66 1.93 -11.94
N SER A 589 5.24 1.02 -12.81
CA SER A 589 5.35 1.26 -14.25
C SER A 589 4.18 0.78 -15.09
N ASP A 590 3.88 1.49 -16.18
CA ASP A 590 2.94 1.03 -17.20
C ASP A 590 1.52 0.72 -16.66
N ASN A 591 1.10 1.41 -15.58
CA ASN A 591 -0.23 1.25 -15.00
C ASN A 591 -1.22 2.29 -15.56
N ILE A 592 -2.50 1.93 -15.59
CA ILE A 592 -3.62 2.83 -15.90
C ILE A 592 -4.40 3.10 -14.61
N LEU A 593 -4.57 4.38 -14.27
CA LEU A 593 -5.23 4.86 -13.06
C LEU A 593 -6.36 5.81 -13.46
N GLU A 594 -7.62 5.34 -13.41
CA GLU A 594 -8.75 6.01 -14.05
C GLU A 594 -10.00 6.19 -13.18
N ASN A 595 -10.51 7.41 -13.06
CA ASN A 595 -11.70 7.72 -12.25
C ASN A 595 -11.54 7.22 -10.79
N ILE A 596 -10.45 7.63 -10.14
CA ILE A 596 -10.12 7.33 -8.76
C ILE A 596 -9.96 8.65 -7.99
N LYS A 597 -10.31 8.70 -6.71
CA LYS A 597 -10.20 9.95 -5.93
C LYS A 597 -8.75 10.44 -5.83
N CYS A 598 -7.79 9.54 -5.63
CA CYS A 598 -6.36 9.83 -5.76
C CYS A 598 -5.67 8.75 -6.60
N GLY A 599 -5.07 9.11 -7.73
CA GLY A 599 -4.38 8.16 -8.61
C GLY A 599 -3.24 7.46 -7.88
N MET A 600 -2.30 8.23 -7.33
CA MET A 600 -1.14 7.69 -6.64
C MET A 600 -0.68 8.57 -5.48
N GLU A 601 -0.25 7.93 -4.40
CA GLU A 601 0.42 8.56 -3.28
C GLU A 601 1.79 7.90 -3.02
N ILE A 602 2.83 8.71 -2.88
CA ILE A 602 4.11 8.31 -2.30
C ILE A 602 4.22 9.02 -0.96
N SER A 603 3.90 8.34 0.14
CA SER A 603 3.65 9.06 1.39
C SER A 603 4.10 8.36 2.66
N MET A 604 4.10 9.12 3.75
CA MET A 604 4.17 8.64 5.12
C MET A 604 3.08 9.31 5.94
N LEU A 605 2.46 8.57 6.85
CA LEU A 605 1.36 9.04 7.69
C LEU A 605 1.67 8.77 9.17
N ALA A 606 2.39 9.69 9.82
CA ALA A 606 2.50 9.74 11.27
C ALA A 606 1.22 10.36 11.84
N GLY A 607 0.62 9.76 12.85
CA GLY A 607 -0.69 10.17 13.38
C GLY A 607 -1.68 9.00 13.34
N GLY A 608 -2.89 9.24 12.82
CA GLY A 608 -3.98 8.27 12.91
C GLY A 608 -3.68 6.89 12.31
N TRP A 609 -3.06 6.81 11.13
CA TRP A 609 -2.80 5.52 10.45
C TRP A 609 -1.47 4.86 10.87
N LYS A 610 -0.50 5.66 11.33
CA LYS A 610 0.85 5.21 11.75
C LYS A 610 1.55 4.38 10.66
N GLU A 611 1.42 4.81 9.42
CA GLU A 611 2.04 4.16 8.27
C GLU A 611 3.37 4.86 7.98
N LEU A 612 4.43 4.28 8.54
CA LEU A 612 5.74 4.89 8.70
C LEU A 612 6.78 4.07 7.96
N ASN A 613 7.15 4.47 6.74
CA ASN A 613 8.44 4.10 6.16
C ASN A 613 8.80 5.14 5.09
N PRO A 614 9.97 5.80 5.19
CA PRO A 614 10.38 6.82 4.25
C PRO A 614 10.62 6.24 2.85
N PRO A 615 9.75 6.50 1.85
CA PRO A 615 9.98 6.00 0.51
C PRO A 615 11.24 6.61 -0.06
N HIS A 616 12.12 5.76 -0.56
CA HIS A 616 13.30 6.21 -1.28
C HIS A 616 13.71 5.25 -2.38
N SER A 617 14.41 5.76 -3.39
CA SER A 617 14.74 5.02 -4.60
C SER A 617 13.50 4.41 -5.26
N VAL A 618 12.58 5.29 -5.66
CA VAL A 618 11.31 4.89 -6.29
C VAL A 618 11.26 5.41 -7.71
N THR A 619 11.01 4.50 -8.66
CA THR A 619 10.79 4.83 -10.07
C THR A 619 9.30 4.75 -10.40
N VAL A 620 8.74 5.81 -10.96
CA VAL A 620 7.38 5.92 -11.49
C VAL A 620 7.47 6.18 -12.99
N ASN A 621 7.26 5.15 -13.81
CA ASN A 621 7.56 5.22 -15.23
C ASN A 621 6.41 4.78 -16.15
N GLY A 622 6.03 5.57 -17.15
CA GLY A 622 5.12 5.10 -18.21
C GLY A 622 3.66 4.93 -17.78
N ASN A 623 3.26 5.46 -16.63
CA ASN A 623 1.88 5.33 -16.13
C ASN A 623 0.95 6.35 -16.79
N ARG A 624 -0.34 6.02 -16.85
CA ARG A 624 -1.40 6.89 -17.37
C ARG A 624 -2.44 7.19 -16.28
N PHE A 625 -2.67 8.47 -16.05
CA PHE A 625 -3.65 9.00 -15.12
C PHE A 625 -4.75 9.73 -15.89
N SER A 626 -6.02 9.47 -15.58
CA SER A 626 -7.12 10.18 -16.22
C SER A 626 -8.40 10.21 -15.40
N GLY A 627 -9.02 11.39 -15.29
CA GLY A 627 -10.30 11.56 -14.60
C GLY A 627 -10.23 11.37 -13.08
N ASN A 628 -9.03 11.48 -12.49
CA ASN A 628 -8.84 11.33 -11.05
C ASN A 628 -9.10 12.64 -10.31
N GLY A 629 -9.49 12.54 -9.03
CA GLY A 629 -9.63 13.68 -8.12
C GLY A 629 -8.29 14.30 -7.67
N SER A 630 -7.19 13.58 -7.91
CA SER A 630 -5.80 14.06 -7.85
C SER A 630 -4.95 12.99 -8.52
N ASP A 631 -3.92 13.35 -9.26
CA ASP A 631 -3.13 12.35 -9.98
C ASP A 631 -1.98 11.79 -9.14
N LEU A 632 -1.08 12.65 -8.66
CA LEU A 632 0.08 12.26 -7.85
C LEU A 632 0.25 13.15 -6.62
N LYS A 633 0.36 12.53 -5.44
CA LYS A 633 0.72 13.22 -4.19
C LYS A 633 1.96 12.62 -3.55
N ILE A 634 2.88 13.48 -3.16
CA ILE A 634 4.10 13.11 -2.43
C ILE A 634 4.11 13.95 -1.17
N PHE A 635 4.04 13.29 0.00
CA PHE A 635 4.05 14.01 1.27
C PHE A 635 4.31 13.10 2.47
N TYR A 636 4.87 13.68 3.51
CA TYR A 636 4.87 13.13 4.86
C TYR A 636 4.00 13.99 5.78
N ARG A 637 2.99 13.37 6.41
CA ARG A 637 2.07 14.02 7.35
C ARG A 637 2.32 13.56 8.78
N ILE A 638 2.16 14.48 9.74
CA ILE A 638 2.11 14.22 11.18
C ILE A 638 0.80 14.80 11.72
N GLY A 639 -0.10 13.93 12.18
CA GLY A 639 -1.46 14.35 12.54
C GLY A 639 -2.13 15.02 11.34
N ASP A 640 -2.55 16.28 11.51
CA ASP A 640 -3.23 17.08 10.49
C ASP A 640 -2.28 18.03 9.72
N ARG A 641 -0.96 18.02 10.00
CA ARG A 641 0.02 18.93 9.38
C ARG A 641 1.07 18.20 8.54
N ILE A 642 1.64 18.90 7.56
CA ILE A 642 2.84 18.43 6.82
C ILE A 642 4.03 18.44 7.79
N ALA A 643 4.84 17.39 7.73
CA ALA A 643 6.04 17.26 8.54
C ALA A 643 7.13 18.27 8.14
N ASP A 644 7.94 18.66 9.12
CA ASP A 644 9.04 19.61 8.91
C ASP A 644 10.25 18.92 8.24
N SER A 645 10.41 17.62 8.47
CA SER A 645 11.50 16.79 7.95
C SER A 645 11.27 16.36 6.49
N ARG A 646 12.35 16.00 5.76
CA ARG A 646 12.26 15.47 4.38
C ARG A 646 12.74 14.00 4.26
N PRO A 647 11.92 13.03 4.70
CA PRO A 647 12.26 11.61 4.60
C PRO A 647 12.27 11.10 3.16
N ILE A 648 11.31 11.55 2.35
CA ILE A 648 11.05 11.00 1.02
C ILE A 648 12.13 11.49 0.05
N ARG A 649 12.81 10.59 -0.65
CA ARG A 649 13.97 10.97 -1.46
C ARG A 649 14.28 10.06 -2.64
N ASP A 650 15.09 10.53 -3.58
CA ASP A 650 15.55 9.76 -4.74
C ASP A 650 14.35 9.19 -5.53
N LEU A 651 13.58 10.10 -6.12
CA LEU A 651 12.39 9.76 -6.89
C LEU A 651 12.61 10.07 -8.37
N LEU A 652 12.38 9.08 -9.23
CA LEU A 652 12.34 9.25 -10.67
C LEU A 652 10.89 9.14 -11.15
N ILE A 653 10.34 10.22 -11.68
CA ILE A 653 8.99 10.27 -12.25
C ILE A 653 9.13 10.55 -13.74
N SER A 654 9.00 9.54 -14.59
CA SER A 654 9.30 9.70 -16.02
C SER A 654 8.29 9.09 -16.98
N ASN A 655 8.18 9.67 -18.17
CA ASN A 655 7.38 9.11 -19.27
C ASN A 655 5.89 8.90 -18.93
N ASN A 656 5.36 9.58 -17.90
CA ASN A 656 3.98 9.43 -17.49
C ASN A 656 3.05 10.37 -18.27
N GLN A 657 1.78 9.99 -18.40
CA GLN A 657 0.73 10.83 -18.98
C GLN A 657 -0.30 11.18 -17.90
N PHE A 658 -0.41 12.47 -17.62
CA PHE A 658 -1.44 13.04 -16.75
C PHE A 658 -2.45 13.74 -17.65
N ARG A 659 -3.69 13.22 -17.73
CA ARG A 659 -4.76 13.75 -18.59
C ARG A 659 -5.89 14.29 -17.73
N PRO A 660 -6.62 15.33 -18.21
CA PRO A 660 -7.26 16.35 -17.38
C PRO A 660 -7.68 15.83 -16.01
N GLY A 661 -6.74 15.96 -15.09
CA GLY A 661 -6.82 15.55 -13.70
C GLY A 661 -6.66 16.77 -12.81
N SER A 662 -7.05 16.61 -11.55
CA SER A 662 -6.95 17.67 -10.55
C SER A 662 -5.61 17.60 -9.79
N ILE A 663 -5.37 18.62 -8.95
CA ILE A 663 -4.18 18.92 -8.12
C ILE A 663 -3.19 17.76 -7.92
N SER A 664 -1.91 18.01 -8.24
CA SER A 664 -0.75 17.16 -7.89
C SER A 664 0.21 17.91 -6.95
N MET A 665 0.88 17.19 -6.06
CA MET A 665 1.57 17.77 -4.90
C MET A 665 2.93 17.09 -4.68
N ILE A 666 3.99 17.88 -4.51
CA ILE A 666 5.36 17.41 -4.23
C ILE A 666 5.89 18.11 -2.98
N PHE A 667 5.63 17.51 -1.82
CA PHE A 667 5.95 18.09 -0.53
C PHE A 667 7.03 17.32 0.22
N ASN A 668 7.77 18.05 1.07
CA ASN A 668 8.73 17.51 2.06
C ASN A 668 9.54 16.31 1.61
N CYS A 669 10.11 16.46 0.42
CA CYS A 669 10.92 15.47 -0.27
C CYS A 669 12.17 16.12 -0.87
N ARG A 670 13.11 15.28 -1.29
CA ARG A 670 14.38 15.73 -1.88
C ARG A 670 14.82 14.80 -3.01
N ASP A 671 15.69 15.29 -3.87
CA ASP A 671 16.27 14.50 -4.96
C ASP A 671 15.19 13.90 -5.88
N VAL A 672 14.26 14.75 -6.34
CA VAL A 672 13.13 14.38 -7.20
C VAL A 672 13.43 14.79 -8.65
N LEU A 673 13.32 13.85 -9.59
CA LEU A 673 13.49 14.08 -11.03
C LEU A 673 12.17 13.78 -11.78
N LEU A 674 11.54 14.82 -12.32
CA LEU A 674 10.42 14.71 -13.26
C LEU A 674 10.98 14.81 -14.68
N ARG A 675 10.93 13.72 -15.45
CA ARG A 675 11.50 13.70 -16.81
C ARG A 675 10.55 13.20 -17.88
N ASN A 676 10.43 13.94 -18.98
CA ASN A 676 9.69 13.49 -20.16
C ASN A 676 8.23 13.09 -19.86
N ASN A 677 7.56 13.79 -18.95
CA ASN A 677 6.15 13.59 -18.66
C ASN A 677 5.28 14.48 -19.55
N HIS A 678 4.09 14.00 -19.90
CA HIS A 678 3.04 14.81 -20.53
C HIS A 678 1.99 15.16 -19.48
N ILE A 679 1.85 16.46 -19.19
CA ILE A 679 1.05 16.97 -18.08
C ILE A 679 -0.04 17.89 -18.63
N ASP A 680 -1.26 17.35 -18.67
CA ASP A 680 -2.49 18.07 -18.97
C ASP A 680 -3.34 18.16 -17.69
N SER A 681 -3.12 19.25 -16.95
CA SER A 681 -3.73 19.48 -15.64
C SER A 681 -4.54 20.78 -15.64
N SER A 682 -5.69 20.76 -14.97
CA SER A 682 -6.52 21.97 -14.76
C SER A 682 -6.09 22.79 -13.54
N ALA A 683 -5.16 22.28 -12.75
CA ALA A 683 -4.60 22.94 -11.56
C ALA A 683 -3.06 22.85 -11.55
N PRO A 684 -2.36 23.82 -10.93
CA PRO A 684 -0.91 23.78 -10.82
C PRO A 684 -0.44 22.58 -9.99
N TRP A 685 0.73 22.04 -10.36
CA TRP A 685 1.50 21.17 -9.48
C TRP A 685 2.13 22.01 -8.38
N GLU A 686 1.86 21.65 -7.12
CA GLU A 686 2.34 22.41 -5.96
C GLU A 686 3.63 21.79 -5.41
N LEU A 687 4.66 22.62 -5.23
CA LEU A 687 5.92 22.24 -4.59
C LEU A 687 6.05 23.02 -3.27
N ARG A 688 6.37 22.32 -2.17
CA ARG A 688 6.51 22.94 -0.84
C ARG A 688 7.48 22.15 0.02
N HIS A 689 8.38 22.83 0.72
CA HIS A 689 9.38 22.16 1.56
C HIS A 689 10.18 21.11 0.78
N ALA A 690 10.41 21.31 -0.52
CA ALA A 690 10.97 20.31 -1.41
C ALA A 690 12.27 20.79 -2.07
N GLY A 691 13.27 19.92 -2.17
CA GLY A 691 14.54 20.27 -2.77
C GLY A 691 15.66 19.28 -2.45
N PRO A 692 16.54 18.93 -3.41
CA PRO A 692 16.53 19.34 -4.82
C PRO A 692 15.36 18.76 -5.63
N VAL A 693 14.82 19.52 -6.60
CA VAL A 693 13.84 19.02 -7.58
C VAL A 693 14.25 19.45 -8.98
N THR A 694 14.31 18.51 -9.93
CA THR A 694 14.60 18.78 -11.33
C THR A 694 13.42 18.39 -12.21
N LEU A 695 12.97 19.32 -13.05
CA LEU A 695 12.00 19.08 -14.10
C LEU A 695 12.74 19.17 -15.43
N SER A 696 12.82 18.08 -16.18
CA SER A 696 13.52 18.03 -17.47
C SER A 696 12.66 17.47 -18.59
N ASP A 697 12.63 18.13 -19.74
CA ASP A 697 12.01 17.60 -20.97
C ASP A 697 10.50 17.30 -20.83
N ASN A 698 9.81 17.91 -19.86
CA ASN A 698 8.36 17.69 -19.70
C ASN A 698 7.56 18.58 -20.65
N THR A 699 6.37 18.12 -21.03
CA THR A 699 5.39 18.88 -21.80
C THR A 699 4.21 19.23 -20.90
N PHE A 700 3.91 20.51 -20.75
CA PHE A 700 2.76 21.04 -20.02
C PHE A 700 1.78 21.69 -20.98
N THR A 701 0.49 21.37 -20.87
CA THR A 701 -0.55 22.03 -21.70
C THR A 701 -0.80 23.48 -21.27
N GLN A 702 -0.54 23.80 -20.00
CA GLN A 702 -0.73 25.12 -19.42
C GLN A 702 0.56 25.98 -19.48
N PRO A 703 0.43 27.32 -19.47
CA PRO A 703 1.57 28.22 -19.26
C PRO A 703 2.28 27.94 -17.94
N GLN A 704 3.59 28.22 -17.86
CA GLN A 704 4.43 27.88 -16.71
C GLN A 704 3.86 28.33 -15.36
N LYS A 705 3.37 29.59 -15.26
CA LYS A 705 2.79 30.15 -14.02
C LYS A 705 1.52 29.43 -13.55
N GLN A 706 0.82 28.78 -14.47
CA GLN A 706 -0.40 28.02 -14.19
C GLN A 706 -0.11 26.53 -14.02
N ALA A 707 0.99 26.03 -14.59
CA ALA A 707 1.39 24.64 -14.54
C ALA A 707 2.11 24.28 -13.22
N ILE A 708 2.93 25.18 -12.67
CA ILE A 708 3.77 24.91 -11.51
C ILE A 708 3.67 26.06 -10.50
N LYS A 709 3.40 25.71 -9.24
CA LYS A 709 3.38 26.65 -8.13
C LYS A 709 4.45 26.25 -7.10
N VAL A 710 5.53 27.02 -7.06
CA VAL A 710 6.57 26.87 -6.04
C VAL A 710 6.15 27.68 -4.81
N MET A 711 6.00 26.98 -3.69
CA MET A 711 5.61 27.53 -2.38
C MET A 711 6.82 27.57 -1.44
N ASP A 712 6.56 27.83 -0.15
CA ASP A 712 7.60 28.09 0.86
C ASP A 712 8.61 26.95 1.03
N HIS A 713 9.82 27.33 1.42
CA HIS A 713 10.93 26.45 1.82
C HIS A 713 11.34 25.40 0.77
N CYS A 714 11.25 25.75 -0.52
CA CYS A 714 11.84 24.95 -1.60
C CYS A 714 13.27 25.41 -1.92
N ASP A 715 14.13 24.47 -2.29
CA ASP A 715 15.54 24.74 -2.65
C ASP A 715 15.97 23.95 -3.88
N MET A 716 16.86 24.55 -4.67
CA MET A 716 17.44 23.93 -5.87
C MET A 716 16.40 23.36 -6.86
N ILE A 717 15.38 24.16 -7.19
CA ILE A 717 14.41 23.83 -8.24
C ILE A 717 15.03 24.16 -9.61
N LYS A 718 15.23 23.13 -10.44
CA LYS A 718 15.81 23.26 -11.79
C LYS A 718 14.77 22.90 -12.84
N MET A 719 14.64 23.73 -13.88
CA MET A 719 13.77 23.47 -15.02
C MET A 719 14.60 23.50 -16.30
N ASN A 720 14.73 22.34 -16.96
CA ASN A 720 15.57 22.16 -18.14
C ASN A 720 14.71 21.69 -19.33
N ASN A 721 14.74 22.39 -20.46
CA ASN A 721 14.07 21.94 -21.71
C ASN A 721 12.58 21.57 -21.57
N ASN A 722 11.84 22.16 -20.62
CA ASN A 722 10.41 21.92 -20.52
C ASN A 722 9.65 22.76 -21.55
N HIS A 723 8.62 22.18 -22.17
CA HIS A 723 7.70 22.87 -23.06
C HIS A 723 6.42 23.23 -22.32
N PHE A 724 6.02 24.50 -22.34
CA PHE A 724 4.81 25.01 -21.71
C PHE A 724 3.85 25.54 -22.77
N GLY A 725 2.54 25.44 -22.50
CA GLY A 725 1.51 26.08 -23.32
C GLY A 725 1.66 27.60 -23.38
N THR A 726 1.08 28.21 -24.41
CA THR A 726 1.12 29.66 -24.64
C THR A 726 0.16 30.40 -23.69
N ASP A 727 0.62 31.52 -23.13
CA ASP A 727 -0.22 32.39 -22.28
C ASP A 727 -1.25 33.13 -23.14
N PRO A 728 -2.58 33.01 -22.89
CA PRO A 728 -3.59 33.76 -23.62
C PRO A 728 -3.43 35.29 -23.45
N ASP A 729 -2.80 35.76 -22.37
CA ASP A 729 -2.56 37.19 -22.12
C ASP A 729 -1.30 37.74 -22.83
N GLN A 730 -0.56 36.89 -23.55
CA GLN A 730 0.50 37.31 -24.47
C GLN A 730 0.01 37.30 -25.93
N THR A 731 -1.09 38.01 -26.19
CA THR A 731 -1.29 38.53 -27.54
C THR A 731 -0.29 39.67 -27.72
N PRO A 732 0.59 39.68 -28.74
CA PRO A 732 1.47 40.83 -28.94
C PRO A 732 0.59 42.06 -29.15
N SER A 733 0.73 43.05 -28.27
CA SER A 733 0.17 44.38 -28.50
C SER A 733 0.64 44.81 -29.87
N ALA A 734 -0.31 45.01 -30.79
CA ALA A 734 -0.03 45.56 -32.11
C ALA A 734 0.85 46.80 -31.93
N GLU A 735 2.03 46.76 -32.53
CA GLU A 735 2.96 47.88 -32.57
C GLU A 735 2.21 49.15 -32.96
N SER A 736 2.35 50.17 -32.12
CA SER A 736 1.98 51.53 -32.46
C SER A 736 2.74 51.94 -33.71
N LYS A 737 2.00 52.16 -34.80
CA LYS A 737 2.44 53.09 -35.85
C LYS A 737 2.53 54.48 -35.21
N HIS A 738 3.75 54.93 -34.90
CA HIS A 738 4.35 56.18 -35.39
C HIS A 738 5.69 56.44 -34.74
#